data_AF-A0A8J3NSK8-F1
#
_entry.id   AF-A0A8J3NSK8-F1
#
_cell.length_a   1.000
_cell.length_b   1.000
_cell.length_c   1.000
_cell.angle_alpha   90.00
_cell.angle_beta   90.00
_cell.angle_gamma   90.00
#
_symmetry.space_group_name_H-M   'P 1'
#
loop_
_entity.id
_entity.type
_entity.pdbx_description
1 polymer ?
#
loop_
_entity_poly.entity_id
_entity_poly.type
_entity_poly.pdbx_seq_one_letter_code
_entity_poly.pdbx_strand_id
1 'polypeptide(L)'
;MFHVPRARKPYPLLAAAVVLLLLGAGVAGGVGDALGLSHTPAAVPREDPVAAPQREVAPAPRLTAVAVPADLRLTKAANAVADALAARGLPRPAVTTTAPVTTPTPPGAPAPPATAPPATAPATPASTLPATTPAVNPATGVTTLRAGVLATLAAAPESYRITTRGAELAVEGTDVAGTADGLYRIADRIRSGVAAVPAGDDGRVVTPRLGLRLTDAGSVGREPDAALFGAGDDYNLNTDVVGEALLPRAPWVDPAAVARIDAQFRQFVDHSAAQGYNGVVVPGFLEYVTFAEVGDGRAVYPAGDAHVDRARAMVAAFGPVFRYAEDMGMKVFLLTDMLAVSPPLEAYLRRTVGGLDVADPRLWAVYQAGLAELFESLPFVDGLMVRIGEGGEVYAQNGWDYSSRLAVTTDAAVRAMLRALLDTAGRADREVIFRTWTVGVGAVGDLHTNPESYRQVLGGFDDPHLIVSTKYTLGDFYSHLPLNETLLAGEHRRIVEFQARREFEGFGSLPNDLGVLHRQALREFLAANPKVEGVWNWTQDGGPLRAGPMSLYLRAGFWQLYDLNTYAVARLAWDPDADPAQLTADWAYRTFAGDPATVAAIGQAMALSREALTKGLYLGPYADRTVKALGLEPPPMMWIFEWDIATGDSAALDSIYAVTGGRVDQAIAEGEQAVALARRMRDLVAATDPATWRDPRLRERFTSTLDYQVNLFETLGAYRTMVLRHAQWLDTGAQAAHDGWRQAETVYRGARDVHAQRYGGDLDLPAYNFTAADLGAVRADRDPAMAWAARALLALILLVFLLGLRGRGRGGRAARALLLGAVRPWRVARLESPPSRLDRVLVWLVPAVVLVASRAVYTWFAAPAHLLVTLGGWLLFAAVVRLIVGRRDPFHLWAVIGGVALLRSVLLLAALAGRGPGKYWFAFWTSPTLRSVYVTVAFAAFCWLFVATAVVLRDRYGLLRRRAVGLTLVAGGVPLGVIGGLIAAVGLERALTVWNDQMALLPWGLSRILGITVYLGIPADLPAYAAYAGLALTACGLLLSIGRTRPPRERKGTFPSLCDVEGALLNA
;
A
#
# COMPACT_ATOMS: atom_id res chain seq x y z
N MET A 1 -0.70 56.99 -52.12
CA MET A 1 -0.84 55.54 -52.40
C MET A 1 0.17 54.75 -51.57
N PHE A 2 -0.29 54.05 -50.52
CA PHE A 2 0.57 53.21 -49.69
C PHE A 2 0.82 51.86 -50.36
N HIS A 3 2.09 51.48 -50.50
CA HIS A 3 2.49 50.18 -51.04
C HIS A 3 2.13 49.09 -50.03
N VAL A 4 1.02 48.40 -50.25
CA VAL A 4 0.63 47.20 -49.50
C VAL A 4 1.55 46.06 -49.93
N PRO A 5 2.35 45.44 -49.03
CA PRO A 5 3.19 44.31 -49.41
C PRO A 5 2.31 43.14 -49.89
N ARG A 6 2.65 42.57 -51.06
CA ARG A 6 2.00 41.37 -51.63
C ARG A 6 1.93 40.26 -50.58
N ALA A 7 0.75 39.65 -50.48
CA ALA A 7 0.46 38.55 -49.57
C ALA A 7 1.41 37.37 -49.83
N ARG A 8 2.27 37.05 -48.86
CA ARG A 8 2.97 35.76 -48.85
C ARG A 8 1.95 34.66 -48.57
N LYS A 9 2.06 33.57 -49.36
CA LYS A 9 1.13 32.45 -49.41
C LYS A 9 0.80 31.86 -48.02
N PRO A 10 -0.44 31.41 -47.75
CA PRO A 10 -0.89 30.87 -46.46
C PRO A 10 -0.39 29.46 -46.09
N TYR A 11 0.18 28.71 -47.06
CA TYR A 11 0.68 27.34 -46.88
C TYR A 11 1.60 27.06 -45.67
N PRO A 12 2.58 27.92 -45.27
CA PRO A 12 3.47 27.60 -44.15
C PRO A 12 2.76 27.60 -42.78
N LEU A 13 1.59 28.23 -42.64
CA LEU A 13 0.85 28.25 -41.38
C LEU A 13 -0.16 27.10 -41.26
N LEU A 14 -0.67 26.60 -42.40
CA LEU A 14 -1.40 25.35 -42.44
C LEU A 14 -0.47 24.19 -42.07
N ALA A 15 0.74 24.17 -42.63
CA ALA A 15 1.77 23.20 -42.26
C ALA A 15 2.13 23.28 -40.76
N ALA A 16 2.26 24.49 -40.20
CA ALA A 16 2.49 24.66 -38.77
C ALA A 16 1.34 24.07 -37.93
N ALA A 17 0.07 24.33 -38.29
CA ALA A 17 -1.07 23.76 -37.58
C ALA A 17 -1.09 22.22 -37.61
N VAL A 18 -0.75 21.60 -38.75
CA VAL A 18 -0.61 20.15 -38.88
C VAL A 18 0.51 19.61 -37.97
N VAL A 19 1.68 20.24 -37.97
CA VAL A 19 2.80 19.85 -37.09
C VAL A 19 2.39 19.95 -35.61
N LEU A 20 1.68 21.00 -35.22
CA LEU A 20 1.21 21.15 -33.83
C LEU A 20 0.20 20.07 -33.42
N LEU A 21 -0.66 19.63 -34.34
CA LEU A 21 -1.58 18.52 -34.10
C LEU A 21 -0.84 17.18 -34.00
N LEU A 22 0.19 16.95 -34.83
CA LEU A 22 1.02 15.75 -34.73
C LEU A 22 1.80 15.70 -33.41
N LEU A 23 2.35 16.83 -32.96
CA LEU A 23 2.98 16.94 -31.64
C LEU A 23 1.97 16.69 -30.52
N GLY A 24 0.77 17.27 -30.63
CA GLY A 24 -0.33 17.02 -29.69
C GLY A 24 -0.72 15.54 -29.64
N ALA A 25 -0.77 14.86 -30.78
CA ALA A 25 -1.07 13.44 -30.87
C ALA A 25 0.04 12.59 -30.23
N GLY A 26 1.31 12.96 -30.40
CA GLY A 26 2.44 12.31 -29.71
C GLY A 26 2.34 12.46 -28.19
N VAL A 27 2.01 13.65 -27.69
CA VAL A 27 1.77 13.88 -26.25
C VAL A 27 0.56 13.08 -25.75
N ALA A 28 -0.53 13.06 -26.53
CA ALA A 28 -1.72 12.27 -26.20
C ALA A 28 -1.42 10.77 -26.13
N GLY A 29 -0.57 10.24 -27.03
CA GLY A 29 -0.08 8.86 -26.97
C GLY A 29 0.66 8.58 -25.66
N GLY A 30 1.67 9.38 -25.32
CA GLY A 30 2.41 9.20 -24.06
C GLY A 30 1.55 9.32 -22.80
N VAL A 31 0.59 10.24 -22.78
CA VAL A 31 -0.41 10.33 -21.69
C VAL A 31 -1.35 9.13 -21.68
N GLY A 32 -1.73 8.63 -22.85
CA GLY A 32 -2.57 7.45 -23.02
C GLY A 32 -1.93 6.21 -22.44
N ASP A 33 -0.65 5.99 -22.77
CA ASP A 33 0.14 4.84 -22.31
C ASP A 33 0.37 4.89 -20.78
N ALA A 34 0.67 6.06 -20.23
CA ALA A 34 0.87 6.23 -18.79
C ALA A 34 -0.43 6.11 -17.97
N LEU A 35 -1.57 6.52 -18.52
CA LEU A 35 -2.87 6.54 -17.83
C LEU A 35 -3.83 5.43 -18.33
N GLY A 36 -3.32 4.40 -19.00
CA GLY A 36 -4.14 3.34 -19.55
C GLY A 36 -4.93 2.62 -18.45
N LEU A 37 -6.26 2.54 -18.60
CA LEU A 37 -7.10 1.68 -17.78
C LEU A 37 -7.27 0.35 -18.51
N SER A 38 -6.90 -0.75 -17.86
CA SER A 38 -7.14 -2.11 -18.35
C SER A 38 -7.49 -3.02 -17.20
N HIS A 39 -8.27 -4.07 -17.47
CA HIS A 39 -8.64 -5.02 -16.44
C HIS A 39 -8.99 -6.39 -17.01
N THR A 40 -8.78 -7.43 -16.21
CA THR A 40 -9.16 -8.82 -16.49
C THR A 40 -9.89 -9.40 -15.27
N PRO A 41 -10.75 -10.43 -15.42
CA PRO A 41 -11.24 -11.16 -14.26
C PRO A 41 -10.08 -11.66 -13.37
N ALA A 42 -10.20 -11.51 -12.06
CA ALA A 42 -9.28 -12.11 -11.10
C ALA A 42 -9.75 -13.52 -10.73
N ALA A 43 -8.82 -14.45 -10.52
CA ALA A 43 -9.11 -15.79 -10.01
C ALA A 43 -9.29 -15.78 -8.49
N VAL A 44 -10.35 -15.11 -8.03
CA VAL A 44 -10.66 -14.97 -6.59
C VAL A 44 -10.99 -16.33 -5.98
N PRO A 45 -10.34 -16.73 -4.87
CA PRO A 45 -10.70 -17.94 -4.16
C PRO A 45 -12.15 -17.87 -3.65
N ARG A 46 -12.94 -18.90 -3.94
CA ARG A 46 -14.31 -19.00 -3.41
C ARG A 46 -14.28 -19.53 -1.98
N GLU A 47 -14.85 -18.75 -1.06
CA GLU A 47 -15.01 -19.13 0.33
C GLU A 47 -16.45 -19.62 0.59
N ASP A 48 -16.62 -20.84 1.09
CA ASP A 48 -17.92 -21.38 1.51
C ASP A 48 -17.88 -21.75 3.02
N PRO A 49 -17.78 -20.76 3.93
CA PRO A 49 -17.72 -20.98 5.37
C PRO A 49 -19.03 -21.54 5.93
N VAL A 50 -18.90 -22.47 6.89
CA VAL A 50 -20.02 -23.08 7.59
C VAL A 50 -19.72 -23.11 9.09
N ALA A 51 -20.77 -23.05 9.92
CA ALA A 51 -20.63 -23.25 11.35
C ALA A 51 -20.57 -24.75 11.67
N ALA A 52 -19.74 -25.15 12.64
CA ALA A 52 -19.75 -26.52 13.13
C ALA A 52 -21.10 -26.87 13.76
N PRO A 53 -21.56 -28.13 13.67
CA PRO A 53 -22.71 -28.57 14.41
C PRO A 53 -22.48 -28.42 15.92
N GLN A 54 -23.54 -28.15 16.66
CA GLN A 54 -23.48 -28.14 18.12
C GLN A 54 -23.02 -29.51 18.62
N ARG A 55 -22.06 -29.52 19.54
CA ARG A 55 -21.49 -30.73 20.11
C ARG A 55 -21.66 -30.81 21.62
N GLU A 56 -21.77 -32.03 22.13
CA GLU A 56 -21.72 -32.29 23.57
C GLU A 56 -20.29 -32.10 24.09
N VAL A 57 -20.17 -31.50 25.27
CA VAL A 57 -18.88 -31.24 25.91
C VAL A 57 -18.32 -32.53 26.48
N ALA A 58 -17.12 -32.91 26.07
CA ALA A 58 -16.47 -34.09 26.64
C ALA A 58 -16.08 -33.86 28.12
N PRO A 59 -16.23 -34.88 28.98
CA PRO A 59 -15.76 -34.79 30.36
C PRO A 59 -14.23 -34.65 30.38
N ALA A 60 -13.73 -33.74 31.21
CA ALA A 60 -12.30 -33.59 31.44
C ALA A 60 -11.79 -34.71 32.38
N PRO A 61 -10.56 -35.23 32.16
CA PRO A 61 -9.99 -36.26 33.02
C PRO A 61 -9.72 -35.71 34.43
N ARG A 62 -9.90 -36.55 35.46
CA ARG A 62 -9.71 -36.14 36.87
C ARG A 62 -8.28 -36.39 37.33
N LEU A 63 -7.32 -35.76 36.64
CA LEU A 63 -5.90 -35.91 36.96
C LEU A 63 -5.60 -35.30 38.34
N THR A 64 -4.90 -36.05 39.19
CA THR A 64 -4.38 -35.58 40.48
C THR A 64 -2.88 -35.27 40.41
N ALA A 65 -2.16 -35.88 39.47
CA ALA A 65 -0.74 -35.66 39.25
C ALA A 65 -0.35 -35.70 37.76
N VAL A 66 0.61 -34.85 37.39
CA VAL A 66 1.29 -34.82 36.09
C VAL A 66 2.79 -34.95 36.35
N ALA A 67 3.42 -35.99 35.81
CA ALA A 67 4.85 -36.24 35.95
C ALA A 67 5.56 -36.05 34.61
N VAL A 68 6.59 -35.21 34.58
CA VAL A 68 7.41 -34.94 33.39
C VAL A 68 8.91 -34.99 33.73
N PRO A 69 9.81 -35.24 32.77
CA PRO A 69 11.25 -35.05 32.98
C PRO A 69 11.59 -33.61 33.37
N ALA A 70 12.71 -33.42 34.07
CA ALA A 70 13.22 -32.08 34.40
C ALA A 70 13.69 -31.35 33.12
N ASP A 71 12.79 -30.54 32.56
CA ASP A 71 12.99 -29.70 31.38
C ASP A 71 12.01 -28.51 31.43
N LEU A 72 12.42 -27.32 30.99
CA LEU A 72 11.61 -26.10 31.04
C LEU A 72 10.34 -26.24 30.17
N ARG A 73 10.48 -26.75 28.95
CA ARG A 73 9.41 -26.87 27.95
C ARG A 73 8.35 -27.85 28.44
N LEU A 74 8.80 -29.00 28.94
CA LEU A 74 7.90 -30.02 29.49
C LEU A 74 7.19 -29.54 30.76
N THR A 75 7.88 -28.77 31.61
CA THR A 75 7.27 -28.18 32.81
C THR A 75 6.19 -27.15 32.43
N LYS A 76 6.43 -26.32 31.41
CA LYS A 76 5.45 -25.35 30.89
C LYS A 76 4.25 -26.07 30.26
N ALA A 77 4.49 -27.09 29.44
CA ALA A 77 3.43 -27.86 28.80
C ALA A 77 2.59 -28.65 29.83
N ALA A 78 3.21 -29.23 30.86
CA ALA A 78 2.51 -29.88 31.97
C ALA A 78 1.65 -28.89 32.77
N ASN A 79 2.17 -27.69 33.02
CA ASN A 79 1.38 -26.62 33.64
C ASN A 79 0.20 -26.19 32.77
N ALA A 80 0.35 -26.17 31.44
CA ALA A 80 -0.75 -25.85 30.54
C ALA A 80 -1.90 -26.87 30.66
N VAL A 81 -1.60 -28.16 30.85
CA VAL A 81 -2.60 -29.21 31.15
C VAL A 81 -3.26 -28.95 32.50
N ALA A 82 -2.48 -28.60 33.52
CA ALA A 82 -3.01 -28.28 34.85
C ALA A 82 -3.93 -27.04 34.83
N ASP A 83 -3.56 -26.00 34.09
CA ASP A 83 -4.36 -24.80 33.84
C ASP A 83 -5.65 -25.14 33.09
N ALA A 84 -5.58 -26.03 32.10
CA ALA A 84 -6.73 -26.46 31.31
C ALA A 84 -7.79 -27.15 32.19
N LEU A 85 -7.37 -27.99 33.13
CA LEU A 85 -8.26 -28.65 34.09
C LEU A 85 -8.88 -27.63 35.06
N ALA A 86 -8.09 -26.70 35.58
CA ALA A 86 -8.58 -25.62 36.43
C ALA A 86 -9.63 -24.76 35.72
N ALA A 87 -9.39 -24.42 34.44
CA ALA A 87 -10.34 -23.68 33.60
C ALA A 87 -11.65 -24.44 33.31
N ARG A 88 -11.67 -25.76 33.55
CA ARG A 88 -12.86 -26.63 33.49
C ARG A 88 -13.49 -26.88 34.87
N GLY A 89 -13.06 -26.16 35.90
CA GLY A 89 -13.60 -26.25 37.27
C GLY A 89 -13.08 -27.43 38.08
N LEU A 90 -12.03 -28.13 37.62
CA LEU A 90 -11.41 -29.23 38.34
C LEU A 90 -10.22 -28.76 39.19
N PRO A 91 -9.84 -29.50 40.25
CA PRO A 91 -8.61 -29.20 40.99
C PRO A 91 -7.37 -29.22 40.08
N ARG A 92 -6.45 -28.29 40.31
CA ARG A 92 -5.17 -28.28 39.62
C ARG A 92 -4.34 -29.50 40.05
N PRO A 93 -3.90 -30.39 39.15
CA PRO A 93 -3.03 -31.52 39.52
C PRO A 93 -1.65 -31.04 39.98
N ALA A 94 -0.99 -31.85 40.81
CA ALA A 94 0.40 -31.63 41.17
C ALA A 94 1.31 -31.91 39.97
N VAL A 95 2.08 -30.92 39.53
CA VAL A 95 3.11 -31.08 38.50
C VAL A 95 4.43 -31.44 39.19
N THR A 96 4.99 -32.60 38.86
CA THR A 96 6.24 -33.11 39.44
C THR A 96 7.26 -33.38 38.35
N THR A 97 8.52 -33.06 38.65
CA THR A 97 9.64 -33.37 37.75
C THR A 97 10.33 -34.66 38.17
N THR A 98 10.71 -35.45 37.18
CA THR A 98 11.49 -36.69 37.32
C THR A 98 12.93 -36.45 36.84
N ALA A 99 13.76 -37.49 36.78
CA ALA A 99 15.15 -37.35 36.33
C ALA A 99 15.24 -36.62 34.97
N PRO A 100 16.33 -35.84 34.71
CA PRO A 100 16.50 -35.14 33.44
C PRO A 100 16.47 -36.10 32.25
N VAL A 101 16.05 -35.61 31.09
CA VAL A 101 16.12 -36.38 29.84
C VAL A 101 17.60 -36.65 29.51
N THR A 102 18.03 -37.91 29.54
CA THR A 102 19.33 -38.32 28.99
C THR A 102 19.19 -38.46 27.48
N THR A 103 19.54 -37.42 26.72
CA THR A 103 19.67 -37.50 25.26
C THR A 103 20.93 -38.29 24.89
N PRO A 104 20.87 -39.24 23.95
CA PRO A 104 22.08 -39.84 23.39
C PRO A 104 22.85 -38.78 22.59
N THR A 105 24.16 -38.69 22.82
CA THR A 105 25.08 -37.86 22.03
C THR A 105 25.07 -38.31 20.56
N PRO A 106 25.06 -37.41 19.56
CA PRO A 106 25.17 -37.81 18.16
C PRO A 106 26.53 -38.50 17.91
N PRO A 107 26.59 -39.63 17.17
CA PRO A 107 27.84 -40.37 16.99
C PRO A 107 28.76 -39.64 16.02
N GLY A 108 29.85 -39.07 16.56
CA GLY A 108 31.06 -38.74 15.81
C GLY A 108 32.03 -39.92 15.77
N ALA A 109 32.44 -40.29 14.56
CA ALA A 109 33.51 -41.22 14.18
C ALA A 109 33.27 -42.76 14.35
N PRO A 110 33.80 -43.59 13.42
CA PRO A 110 33.36 -44.98 13.23
C PRO A 110 34.13 -45.98 14.10
N ALA A 111 33.44 -47.02 14.58
CA ALA A 111 34.02 -48.19 15.22
C ALA A 111 33.35 -49.49 14.68
N PRO A 112 34.06 -50.64 14.72
CA PRO A 112 34.00 -51.70 13.71
C PRO A 112 32.84 -52.70 13.90
N PRO A 113 32.53 -53.55 12.90
CA PRO A 113 31.25 -54.25 12.83
C PRO A 113 31.21 -55.44 13.80
N ALA A 114 30.12 -55.52 14.57
CA ALA A 114 29.79 -56.71 15.34
C ALA A 114 28.61 -57.46 14.70
N THR A 115 28.86 -58.74 14.50
CA THR A 115 28.07 -59.83 13.91
C THR A 115 26.64 -59.96 14.43
N ALA A 116 25.70 -60.18 13.50
CA ALA A 116 24.32 -60.56 13.76
C ALA A 116 24.14 -62.07 14.05
N PRO A 117 23.13 -62.46 14.85
CA PRO A 117 22.48 -63.76 14.77
C PRO A 117 21.05 -63.68 14.21
N PRO A 118 20.47 -64.81 13.77
CA PRO A 118 19.49 -64.84 12.68
C PRO A 118 18.02 -64.72 13.12
N ALA A 119 17.21 -64.27 12.16
CA ALA A 119 15.76 -64.23 12.18
C ALA A 119 15.11 -65.60 11.93
N THR A 120 14.02 -65.87 12.67
CA THR A 120 12.97 -66.87 12.42
C THR A 120 11.79 -66.49 13.33
N ALA A 121 10.49 -66.51 13.01
CA ALA A 121 9.65 -66.80 11.84
C ALA A 121 8.19 -66.36 12.26
N PRO A 122 7.11 -66.81 11.59
CA PRO A 122 6.32 -66.06 10.63
C PRO A 122 5.01 -65.44 11.17
N ALA A 123 4.54 -64.42 10.45
CA ALA A 123 3.19 -63.87 10.56
C ALA A 123 2.14 -64.85 9.99
N THR A 124 0.97 -64.94 10.65
CA THR A 124 -0.23 -65.60 10.12
C THR A 124 -1.40 -64.61 10.18
N PRO A 125 -2.23 -64.48 9.13
CA PRO A 125 -3.36 -63.54 9.08
C PRO A 125 -4.71 -64.23 9.33
N ALA A 126 -5.63 -63.54 10.02
CA ALA A 126 -7.10 -63.76 10.05
C ALA A 126 -7.67 -62.92 11.22
N SER A 127 -8.89 -62.39 11.26
CA SER A 127 -10.04 -62.33 10.38
C SER A 127 -10.97 -61.27 10.98
N THR A 128 -11.67 -60.53 10.13
CA THR A 128 -12.84 -59.70 10.42
C THR A 128 -13.98 -60.49 11.07
N LEU A 129 -14.68 -59.87 12.03
CA LEU A 129 -16.16 -59.91 12.24
C LEU A 129 -16.57 -58.82 13.26
N PRO A 130 -17.79 -58.24 13.18
CA PRO A 130 -18.17 -57.02 13.88
C PRO A 130 -18.86 -57.32 15.22
N ALA A 131 -18.60 -56.50 16.23
CA ALA A 131 -19.38 -56.48 17.47
C ALA A 131 -19.70 -55.05 17.88
N THR A 132 -20.96 -54.68 17.65
CA THR A 132 -21.65 -53.53 18.23
C THR A 132 -21.69 -53.66 19.75
N THR A 133 -20.94 -52.79 20.43
CA THR A 133 -21.03 -52.55 21.88
C THR A 133 -20.96 -51.03 22.10
N PRO A 134 -21.74 -50.42 23.01
CA PRO A 134 -21.65 -48.98 23.26
C PRO A 134 -20.27 -48.67 23.83
N ALA A 135 -19.49 -47.83 23.15
CA ALA A 135 -18.16 -47.45 23.59
C ALA A 135 -18.25 -46.60 24.87
N VAL A 136 -17.94 -47.21 26.01
CA VAL A 136 -17.63 -46.48 27.25
C VAL A 136 -16.30 -45.77 27.02
N ASN A 137 -16.29 -44.44 27.18
CA ASN A 137 -15.11 -43.61 26.98
C ASN A 137 -14.01 -43.97 28.02
N PRO A 138 -12.85 -44.54 27.62
CA PRO A 138 -11.86 -45.11 28.53
C PRO A 138 -11.16 -44.07 29.44
N ALA A 139 -11.34 -42.77 29.19
CA ALA A 139 -10.68 -41.68 29.92
C ALA A 139 -11.30 -41.33 31.30
N THR A 140 -12.48 -41.86 31.65
CA THR A 140 -13.17 -41.49 32.92
C THR A 140 -12.51 -42.08 34.18
N GLY A 141 -11.66 -43.10 34.03
CA GLY A 141 -10.88 -43.71 35.11
C GLY A 141 -9.44 -43.19 35.28
N VAL A 142 -9.01 -42.23 34.45
CA VAL A 142 -7.64 -41.72 34.48
C VAL A 142 -7.45 -40.74 35.63
N THR A 143 -6.42 -40.98 36.44
CA THR A 143 -6.05 -40.15 37.60
C THR A 143 -4.64 -39.58 37.50
N THR A 144 -3.78 -40.10 36.63
CA THR A 144 -2.38 -39.66 36.49
C THR A 144 -2.01 -39.45 35.02
N LEU A 145 -1.09 -38.52 34.77
CA LEU A 145 -0.47 -38.32 33.46
C LEU A 145 1.05 -38.39 33.60
N ARG A 146 1.70 -39.16 32.73
CA ARG A 146 3.15 -39.23 32.62
C ARG A 146 3.56 -38.84 31.21
N ALA A 147 4.54 -37.95 31.08
CA ALA A 147 5.17 -37.67 29.81
C ALA A 147 6.63 -38.13 29.81
N GLY A 148 7.16 -38.48 28.65
CA GLY A 148 8.57 -38.84 28.50
C GLY A 148 9.01 -38.91 27.05
N VAL A 149 10.31 -38.80 26.84
CA VAL A 149 10.93 -38.98 25.53
C VAL A 149 11.17 -40.47 25.29
N LEU A 150 10.69 -40.98 24.16
CA LEU A 150 10.88 -42.35 23.72
C LEU A 150 11.56 -42.35 22.35
N ALA A 151 12.89 -42.32 22.34
CA ALA A 151 13.68 -42.29 21.10
C ALA A 151 13.43 -43.48 20.15
N THR A 152 12.87 -44.59 20.66
CA THR A 152 12.47 -45.75 19.84
C THR A 152 11.14 -45.54 19.11
N LEU A 153 10.44 -44.43 19.34
CA LEU A 153 9.33 -43.98 18.52
C LEU A 153 9.91 -43.57 17.16
N ALA A 154 10.11 -44.54 16.26
CA ALA A 154 10.74 -44.35 14.95
C ALA A 154 9.85 -43.49 14.01
N ALA A 155 9.75 -42.21 14.32
CA ALA A 155 8.93 -41.20 13.67
C ALA A 155 9.76 -39.91 13.43
N ALA A 156 9.16 -38.92 12.80
CA ALA A 156 9.82 -37.64 12.56
C ALA A 156 10.06 -36.87 13.89
N PRO A 157 10.91 -35.82 13.88
CA PRO A 157 10.97 -34.86 14.98
C PRO A 157 9.60 -34.28 15.30
N GLU A 158 9.40 -33.85 16.54
CA GLU A 158 8.11 -33.31 17.04
C GLU A 158 6.94 -34.32 17.03
N SER A 159 7.15 -35.57 16.58
CA SER A 159 6.10 -36.60 16.65
C SER A 159 5.84 -37.04 18.10
N TYR A 160 4.58 -37.38 18.38
CA TYR A 160 4.17 -37.89 19.69
C TYR A 160 3.06 -38.93 19.59
N ARG A 161 2.87 -39.67 20.68
CA ARG A 161 1.76 -40.60 20.88
C ARG A 161 1.18 -40.40 22.26
N ILE A 162 -0.15 -40.46 22.36
CA ILE A 162 -0.86 -40.45 23.64
C ILE A 162 -1.48 -41.84 23.82
N THR A 163 -1.23 -42.50 24.95
CA THR A 163 -1.75 -43.85 25.24
C THR A 163 -2.46 -43.91 26.58
N THR A 164 -3.64 -44.52 26.63
CA THR A 164 -4.36 -44.79 27.87
C THR A 164 -3.94 -46.15 28.44
N ARG A 165 -3.39 -46.19 29.65
CA ARG A 165 -2.96 -47.41 30.35
C ARG A 165 -3.65 -47.52 31.70
N GLY A 166 -4.83 -48.15 31.73
CA GLY A 166 -5.63 -48.25 32.96
C GLY A 166 -6.02 -46.86 33.47
N ALA A 167 -5.45 -46.43 34.59
CA ALA A 167 -5.69 -45.12 35.21
C ALA A 167 -4.61 -44.05 34.88
N GLU A 168 -3.67 -44.34 33.97
CA GLU A 168 -2.58 -43.44 33.56
C GLU A 168 -2.74 -43.04 32.09
N LEU A 169 -2.53 -41.75 31.77
CA LEU A 169 -2.28 -41.28 30.41
C LEU A 169 -0.77 -41.15 30.20
N ALA A 170 -0.22 -41.83 29.20
CA ALA A 170 1.18 -41.73 28.80
C ALA A 170 1.31 -40.85 27.55
N VAL A 171 2.14 -39.81 27.61
CA VAL A 171 2.56 -38.99 26.46
C VAL A 171 4.00 -39.34 26.13
N GLU A 172 4.23 -39.93 24.96
CA GLU A 172 5.54 -40.38 24.51
C GLU A 172 5.90 -39.62 23.23
N GLY A 173 6.91 -38.74 23.29
CA GLY A 173 7.42 -38.01 22.13
C GLY A 173 8.73 -38.59 21.59
N THR A 174 9.01 -38.38 20.31
CA THR A 174 10.32 -38.74 19.70
C THR A 174 11.46 -37.94 20.35
N ASP A 175 11.18 -36.69 20.71
CA ASP A 175 12.08 -35.74 21.36
C ASP A 175 11.32 -34.90 22.42
N VAL A 176 12.00 -33.91 23.01
CA VAL A 176 11.40 -32.99 23.99
C VAL A 176 10.27 -32.16 23.36
N ALA A 177 10.42 -31.73 22.10
CA ALA A 177 9.43 -30.91 21.40
C ALA A 177 8.13 -31.71 21.19
N GLY A 178 8.22 -32.93 20.66
CA GLY A 178 7.05 -33.79 20.47
C GLY A 178 6.38 -34.15 21.79
N THR A 179 7.16 -34.38 22.85
CA THR A 179 6.59 -34.62 24.19
C THR A 179 5.83 -33.38 24.71
N ALA A 180 6.37 -32.17 24.50
CA ALA A 180 5.69 -30.93 24.83
C ALA A 180 4.42 -30.73 23.99
N ASP A 181 4.49 -30.97 22.68
CA ASP A 181 3.36 -30.85 21.76
C ASP A 181 2.22 -31.80 22.12
N GLY A 182 2.53 -33.03 22.52
CA GLY A 182 1.53 -33.99 23.02
C GLY A 182 0.82 -33.47 24.28
N LEU A 183 1.56 -32.85 25.20
CA LEU A 183 1.00 -32.22 26.40
C LEU A 183 0.15 -30.98 26.06
N TYR A 184 0.65 -30.09 25.20
CA TYR A 184 -0.11 -28.93 24.73
C TYR A 184 -1.37 -29.34 23.98
N ARG A 185 -1.33 -30.42 23.20
CA ARG A 185 -2.51 -30.98 22.53
C ARG A 185 -3.56 -31.47 23.52
N ILE A 186 -3.15 -32.15 24.59
CA ILE A 186 -4.06 -32.55 25.67
C ILE A 186 -4.66 -31.32 26.35
N ALA A 187 -3.82 -30.35 26.72
CA ALA A 187 -4.27 -29.12 27.37
C ALA A 187 -5.31 -28.39 26.50
N ASP A 188 -5.03 -28.26 25.21
CA ASP A 188 -5.91 -27.67 24.23
C ASP A 188 -7.26 -28.40 24.12
N ARG A 189 -7.26 -29.73 23.96
CA ARG A 189 -8.49 -30.53 23.88
C ARG A 189 -9.36 -30.32 25.12
N ILE A 190 -8.74 -30.33 26.31
CA ILE A 190 -9.43 -30.06 27.58
C ILE A 190 -10.03 -28.64 27.58
N ARG A 191 -9.25 -27.62 27.16
CA ARG A 191 -9.70 -26.22 27.10
C ARG A 191 -10.85 -26.02 26.13
N SER A 192 -10.87 -26.75 25.02
CA SER A 192 -11.89 -26.65 23.99
C SER A 192 -13.11 -27.54 24.23
N GLY A 193 -13.14 -28.38 25.27
CA GLY A 193 -14.28 -29.28 25.50
C GLY A 193 -14.25 -30.55 24.66
N VAL A 194 -13.11 -30.86 24.04
CA VAL A 194 -12.83 -32.12 23.32
C VAL A 194 -12.31 -33.17 24.29
N ALA A 195 -12.55 -34.45 24.01
CA ALA A 195 -11.94 -35.54 24.78
C ALA A 195 -10.41 -35.43 24.73
N ALA A 196 -9.73 -35.60 25.87
CA ALA A 196 -8.26 -35.53 25.94
C ALA A 196 -7.59 -36.53 24.96
N VAL A 197 -8.20 -37.71 24.81
CA VAL A 197 -7.87 -38.72 23.82
C VAL A 197 -9.14 -39.07 23.04
N PRO A 198 -9.36 -38.50 21.84
CA PRO A 198 -10.48 -38.85 20.97
C PRO A 198 -10.50 -40.34 20.61
N ALA A 199 -11.67 -40.86 20.27
CA ALA A 199 -11.82 -42.24 19.82
C ALA A 199 -10.97 -42.48 18.56
N GLY A 200 -10.09 -43.49 18.59
CA GLY A 200 -9.16 -43.81 17.49
C GLY A 200 -7.80 -43.09 17.54
N ASP A 201 -7.60 -42.15 18.46
CA ASP A 201 -6.30 -41.50 18.67
C ASP A 201 -5.44 -42.20 19.74
N ASP A 202 -6.02 -43.10 20.54
CA ASP A 202 -5.30 -43.84 21.58
C ASP A 202 -4.23 -44.74 20.95
N GLY A 203 -2.96 -44.50 21.31
CA GLY A 203 -1.81 -45.21 20.75
C GLY A 203 -1.40 -44.77 19.34
N ARG A 204 -2.11 -43.82 18.72
CA ARG A 204 -1.76 -43.30 17.39
C ARG A 204 -0.57 -42.35 17.48
N VAL A 205 0.39 -42.52 16.57
CA VAL A 205 1.49 -41.57 16.40
C VAL A 205 0.99 -40.39 15.55
N VAL A 206 1.14 -39.18 16.09
CA VAL A 206 0.81 -37.92 15.44
C VAL A 206 2.12 -37.23 15.05
N THR A 207 2.18 -36.68 13.84
CA THR A 207 3.35 -35.99 13.29
C THR A 207 2.87 -34.69 12.65
N PRO A 208 3.52 -33.54 12.92
CA PRO A 208 3.16 -32.28 12.25
C PRO A 208 3.43 -32.36 10.75
N ARG A 209 2.56 -31.75 9.93
CA ARG A 209 2.76 -31.72 8.48
C ARG A 209 3.88 -30.76 8.05
N LEU A 210 4.02 -29.62 8.73
CA LEU A 210 5.01 -28.58 8.42
C LEU A 210 6.01 -28.44 9.56
N GLY A 211 7.30 -28.41 9.22
CA GLY A 211 8.40 -28.39 10.20
C GLY A 211 8.74 -26.99 10.72
N LEU A 212 8.39 -25.93 9.99
CA LEU A 212 8.66 -24.54 10.40
C LEU A 212 7.35 -23.75 10.55
N ARG A 213 7.06 -23.30 11.76
CA ARG A 213 5.80 -22.62 12.11
C ARG A 213 6.13 -21.33 12.84
N LEU A 214 6.34 -20.27 12.06
CA LEU A 214 6.79 -18.95 12.54
C LEU A 214 5.62 -18.04 12.91
N THR A 215 5.86 -17.20 13.90
CA THR A 215 5.08 -16.00 14.20
C THR A 215 5.98 -14.76 14.22
N ASP A 216 5.41 -13.57 14.04
CA ASP A 216 6.05 -12.31 14.51
C ASP A 216 6.09 -12.27 16.06
N ALA A 217 6.53 -11.16 16.65
CA ALA A 217 6.65 -11.00 18.11
C ALA A 217 5.36 -10.48 18.79
N GLY A 218 4.21 -10.53 18.12
CA GLY A 218 2.96 -9.97 18.64
C GLY A 218 3.09 -8.48 18.98
N SER A 219 2.47 -8.03 20.07
CA SER A 219 2.53 -6.61 20.51
C SER A 219 3.62 -6.32 21.56
N VAL A 220 4.67 -7.13 21.62
CA VAL A 220 5.77 -6.96 22.59
C VAL A 220 6.40 -5.57 22.46
N GLY A 221 6.65 -4.93 23.59
CA GLY A 221 7.29 -3.61 23.68
C GLY A 221 6.48 -2.43 23.18
N ARG A 222 5.18 -2.63 22.91
CA ARG A 222 4.27 -1.57 22.47
C ARG A 222 3.24 -1.29 23.55
N GLU A 223 3.15 -0.05 24.02
CA GLU A 223 2.20 0.32 25.07
C GLU A 223 0.90 0.92 24.50
N PRO A 224 -0.26 0.68 25.14
CA PRO A 224 -1.55 1.26 24.76
C PRO A 224 -1.64 2.74 25.17
N ASP A 225 -0.85 3.61 24.52
CA ASP A 225 -0.81 5.05 24.79
C ASP A 225 -2.01 5.77 24.12
N ALA A 226 -3.01 6.09 24.93
CA ALA A 226 -4.22 6.77 24.49
C ALA A 226 -3.97 8.09 23.72
N ALA A 227 -2.89 8.82 24.02
CA ALA A 227 -2.58 10.07 23.33
C ALA A 227 -2.05 9.84 21.91
N LEU A 228 -1.24 8.79 21.71
CA LEU A 228 -0.70 8.43 20.40
C LEU A 228 -1.77 7.85 19.48
N PHE A 229 -2.64 6.98 20.01
CA PHE A 229 -3.77 6.43 19.23
C PHE A 229 -4.87 7.47 18.97
N GLY A 230 -5.14 8.36 19.94
CA GLY A 230 -6.19 9.36 19.81
C GLY A 230 -5.94 10.45 18.77
N ALA A 231 -4.69 10.62 18.31
CA ALA A 231 -4.38 11.54 17.21
C ALA A 231 -4.90 11.01 15.85
N GLY A 232 -4.90 9.68 15.66
CA GLY A 232 -5.46 9.02 14.48
C GLY A 232 -4.72 9.30 13.16
N ASP A 233 -3.53 9.89 13.21
CA ASP A 233 -2.75 10.31 12.03
C ASP A 233 -1.31 9.75 12.00
N ASP A 234 -0.96 8.88 12.94
CA ASP A 234 0.34 8.19 12.98
C ASP A 234 0.34 6.96 12.05
N TYR A 235 0.56 7.22 10.76
CA TYR A 235 0.68 6.22 9.71
C TYR A 235 2.11 5.62 9.59
N ASN A 236 2.93 5.70 10.66
CA ASN A 236 4.27 5.12 10.69
C ASN A 236 4.22 3.57 10.65
N LEU A 237 5.11 2.96 9.85
CA LEU A 237 5.19 1.53 9.57
C LEU A 237 6.30 0.80 10.34
N ASN A 238 6.98 1.49 11.26
CA ASN A 238 8.03 0.91 12.09
C ASN A 238 7.43 -0.13 13.05
N THR A 239 7.90 -1.36 12.94
CA THR A 239 7.45 -2.50 13.74
C THR A 239 8.43 -2.88 14.85
N ASP A 240 9.35 -2.01 15.24
CA ASP A 240 10.31 -2.32 16.29
C ASP A 240 9.62 -2.65 17.63
N VAL A 241 10.22 -3.59 18.38
CA VAL A 241 9.66 -4.13 19.65
C VAL A 241 10.50 -3.78 20.87
N VAL A 242 11.60 -3.04 20.69
CA VAL A 242 12.54 -2.72 21.79
C VAL A 242 12.74 -1.23 21.96
N GLY A 243 12.31 -0.39 21.02
CA GLY A 243 12.82 0.96 20.94
C GLY A 243 12.17 1.96 21.86
N GLU A 244 11.05 1.61 22.50
CA GLU A 244 10.58 2.33 23.69
C GLU A 244 11.56 2.24 24.87
N ALA A 245 12.47 1.25 24.87
CA ALA A 245 13.54 1.15 25.85
C ALA A 245 14.79 1.95 25.49
N LEU A 246 14.88 2.54 24.28
CA LEU A 246 16.08 3.27 23.89
C LEU A 246 16.21 4.58 24.64
N LEU A 247 17.44 4.86 25.07
CA LEU A 247 17.84 6.14 25.64
C LEU A 247 18.78 6.88 24.69
N PRO A 248 18.66 8.23 24.58
CA PRO A 248 19.51 9.02 23.70
C PRO A 248 20.97 9.09 24.16
N ARG A 249 21.28 8.62 25.38
CA ARG A 249 22.60 8.62 26.01
C ARG A 249 22.76 7.41 26.93
N ALA A 250 23.99 7.12 27.36
CA ALA A 250 24.29 6.12 28.38
C ALA A 250 23.30 6.20 29.57
N PRO A 251 22.74 5.07 30.05
CA PRO A 251 23.13 3.68 29.76
C PRO A 251 22.59 3.09 28.44
N TRP A 252 22.05 3.92 27.53
CA TRP A 252 21.57 3.58 26.17
C TRP A 252 20.28 2.75 26.11
N VAL A 253 20.02 1.95 27.13
CA VAL A 253 18.78 1.18 27.28
C VAL A 253 18.21 1.40 28.68
N ASP A 254 16.91 1.61 28.80
CA ASP A 254 16.19 1.69 30.08
C ASP A 254 15.95 0.29 30.67
N PRO A 255 16.59 -0.07 31.80
CA PRO A 255 16.42 -1.38 32.43
C PRO A 255 14.97 -1.68 32.84
N ALA A 256 14.19 -0.66 33.20
CA ALA A 256 12.79 -0.85 33.58
C ALA A 256 11.93 -1.20 32.36
N ALA A 257 12.19 -0.58 31.21
CA ALA A 257 11.55 -0.93 29.94
C ALA A 257 11.93 -2.34 29.50
N VAL A 258 13.21 -2.72 29.60
CA VAL A 258 13.69 -4.08 29.29
C VAL A 258 12.96 -5.12 30.13
N ALA A 259 12.83 -4.91 31.44
CA ALA A 259 12.12 -5.85 32.31
C ALA A 259 10.64 -6.02 31.94
N ARG A 260 9.98 -4.94 31.49
CA ARG A 260 8.61 -5.01 30.98
C ARG A 260 8.55 -5.80 29.67
N ILE A 261 9.45 -5.49 28.73
CA ILE A 261 9.55 -6.18 27.43
C ILE A 261 9.83 -7.67 27.63
N ASP A 262 10.73 -8.05 28.55
CA ASP A 262 11.02 -9.44 28.89
C ASP A 262 9.77 -10.19 29.37
N ALA A 263 9.02 -9.60 30.30
CA ALA A 263 7.78 -10.21 30.77
C ALA A 263 6.74 -10.39 29.64
N GLN A 264 6.61 -9.40 28.77
CA GLN A 264 5.71 -9.44 27.61
C GLN A 264 6.16 -10.50 26.60
N PHE A 265 7.45 -10.57 26.30
CA PHE A 265 8.03 -11.54 25.37
C PHE A 265 7.87 -12.98 25.88
N ARG A 266 8.11 -13.21 27.17
CA ARG A 266 7.88 -14.53 27.80
C ARG A 266 6.42 -14.96 27.71
N GLN A 267 5.48 -14.05 28.00
CA GLN A 267 4.05 -14.32 27.86
C GLN A 267 3.69 -14.69 26.42
N PHE A 268 4.24 -13.95 25.44
CA PHE A 268 4.00 -14.19 24.02
C PHE A 268 4.56 -15.53 23.54
N VAL A 269 5.81 -15.85 23.91
CA VAL A 269 6.46 -17.14 23.59
C VAL A 269 5.68 -18.31 24.21
N ASP A 270 5.31 -18.21 25.49
CA ASP A 270 4.54 -19.27 26.17
C ASP A 270 3.19 -19.50 25.48
N HIS A 271 2.50 -18.43 25.07
CA HIS A 271 1.23 -18.51 24.36
C HIS A 271 1.40 -19.11 22.96
N SER A 272 2.40 -18.67 22.21
CA SER A 272 2.66 -19.12 20.83
C SER A 272 3.08 -20.59 20.78
N ALA A 273 3.98 -21.02 21.68
CA ALA A 273 4.36 -22.42 21.83
C ALA A 273 3.14 -23.30 22.16
N ALA A 274 2.27 -22.85 23.06
CA ALA A 274 1.05 -23.59 23.41
C ALA A 274 0.02 -23.69 22.27
N GLN A 275 0.08 -22.80 21.27
CA GLN A 275 -0.75 -22.90 20.06
C GLN A 275 -0.16 -23.86 19.01
N GLY A 276 1.15 -24.11 19.05
CA GLY A 276 1.88 -25.01 18.15
C GLY A 276 2.93 -24.32 17.29
N TYR A 277 3.26 -23.04 17.52
CA TYR A 277 4.37 -22.37 16.84
C TYR A 277 5.71 -22.82 17.40
N ASN A 278 6.70 -22.99 16.53
CA ASN A 278 8.06 -23.41 16.89
C ASN A 278 9.13 -22.44 16.39
N GLY A 279 8.76 -21.21 16.05
CA GLY A 279 9.73 -20.14 15.83
C GLY A 279 9.10 -18.75 15.88
N VAL A 280 9.94 -17.76 16.14
CA VAL A 280 9.58 -16.35 16.31
C VAL A 280 10.53 -15.47 15.50
N VAL A 281 9.96 -14.44 14.88
CA VAL A 281 10.69 -13.40 14.17
C VAL A 281 10.65 -12.12 15.01
N VAL A 282 11.82 -11.57 15.33
CA VAL A 282 11.95 -10.29 16.03
C VAL A 282 12.74 -9.30 15.16
N PRO A 283 12.41 -8.00 15.16
CA PRO A 283 13.12 -7.02 14.34
C PRO A 283 14.55 -6.76 14.84
N GLY A 284 15.45 -6.45 13.91
CA GLY A 284 16.78 -5.89 14.18
C GLY A 284 17.91 -6.54 13.39
N PHE A 285 18.97 -5.79 13.13
CA PHE A 285 20.24 -6.31 12.63
C PHE A 285 21.39 -5.37 12.99
N LEU A 286 21.41 -4.18 12.38
CA LEU A 286 22.52 -3.22 12.55
C LEU A 286 22.67 -2.72 13.99
N GLU A 287 21.62 -2.86 14.78
CA GLU A 287 21.53 -2.33 16.13
C GLU A 287 22.17 -3.23 17.17
N TYR A 288 22.60 -4.42 16.73
CA TYR A 288 23.31 -5.42 17.52
C TYR A 288 24.75 -5.62 17.06
N VAL A 289 25.26 -4.81 16.12
CA VAL A 289 26.60 -4.97 15.53
C VAL A 289 27.44 -3.70 15.65
N THR A 290 28.75 -3.89 15.85
CA THR A 290 29.74 -2.81 16.00
C THR A 290 30.69 -2.70 14.82
N PHE A 291 30.66 -3.66 13.89
CA PHE A 291 31.60 -3.78 12.75
C PHE A 291 33.06 -3.86 13.20
N ALA A 292 33.33 -4.55 14.31
CA ALA A 292 34.66 -4.64 14.90
C ALA A 292 35.70 -5.33 14.00
N GLU A 293 35.27 -6.15 13.05
CA GLU A 293 36.15 -6.83 12.08
C GLU A 293 36.36 -6.05 10.78
N VAL A 294 35.78 -4.86 10.63
CA VAL A 294 35.92 -4.06 9.42
C VAL A 294 37.11 -3.11 9.53
N GLY A 295 38.10 -3.28 8.65
CA GLY A 295 39.29 -2.43 8.61
C GLY A 295 40.17 -2.61 9.85
N ASP A 296 40.36 -1.54 10.63
CA ASP A 296 41.08 -1.54 11.91
C ASP A 296 40.14 -1.72 13.13
N GLY A 297 38.89 -2.10 12.88
CA GLY A 297 37.82 -2.20 13.88
C GLY A 297 37.23 -0.85 14.32
N ARG A 298 37.64 0.25 13.68
CA ARG A 298 37.09 1.60 13.90
C ARG A 298 36.78 2.32 12.59
N ALA A 299 36.82 1.60 11.47
CA ALA A 299 36.68 2.18 10.15
C ALA A 299 35.23 2.64 9.85
N VAL A 300 34.25 1.87 10.35
CA VAL A 300 32.81 2.19 10.26
C VAL A 300 32.40 3.14 11.38
N TYR A 301 32.61 2.72 12.63
CA TYR A 301 32.34 3.53 13.82
C TYR A 301 33.66 3.99 14.47
N PRO A 302 33.99 5.30 14.43
CA PRO A 302 35.20 5.84 15.04
C PRO A 302 35.26 5.66 16.56
N ALA A 303 36.43 5.88 17.15
CA ALA A 303 36.58 5.84 18.60
C ALA A 303 35.65 6.86 19.30
N GLY A 304 34.87 6.39 20.28
CA GLY A 304 33.89 7.20 21.01
C GLY A 304 32.54 7.37 20.30
N ASP A 305 32.31 6.68 19.18
CA ASP A 305 31.00 6.66 18.52
C ASP A 305 29.97 5.92 19.39
N ALA A 306 28.84 6.57 19.63
CA ALA A 306 27.74 6.06 20.44
C ALA A 306 27.14 4.75 19.91
N HIS A 307 27.25 4.47 18.60
CA HIS A 307 26.71 3.24 17.99
C HIS A 307 27.34 1.98 18.59
N VAL A 308 28.64 2.01 18.90
CA VAL A 308 29.35 0.86 19.49
C VAL A 308 28.85 0.58 20.91
N ASP A 309 28.76 1.60 21.74
CA ASP A 309 28.30 1.45 23.13
C ASP A 309 26.81 1.09 23.18
N ARG A 310 25.99 1.65 22.28
CA ARG A 310 24.57 1.30 22.15
C ARG A 310 24.40 -0.14 21.70
N ALA A 311 25.10 -0.60 20.66
CA ALA A 311 24.97 -1.98 20.17
C ALA A 311 25.35 -3.01 21.25
N ARG A 312 26.42 -2.75 22.01
CA ARG A 312 26.79 -3.59 23.16
C ARG A 312 25.73 -3.59 24.26
N ALA A 313 25.15 -2.42 24.56
CA ALA A 313 24.05 -2.33 25.53
C ALA A 313 22.80 -3.08 25.05
N MET A 314 22.48 -3.02 23.75
CA MET A 314 21.38 -3.76 23.13
C MET A 314 21.57 -5.27 23.21
N VAL A 315 22.75 -5.78 22.85
CA VAL A 315 23.10 -7.21 22.98
C VAL A 315 22.98 -7.67 24.44
N ALA A 316 23.54 -6.90 25.38
CA ALA A 316 23.49 -7.23 26.80
C ALA A 316 22.07 -7.22 27.38
N ALA A 317 21.23 -6.27 26.96
CA ALA A 317 19.87 -6.12 27.46
C ALA A 317 18.89 -7.12 26.84
N PHE A 318 18.91 -7.29 25.52
CA PHE A 318 17.88 -8.05 24.78
C PHE A 318 18.32 -9.44 24.36
N GLY A 319 19.61 -9.76 24.33
CA GLY A 319 20.09 -11.13 24.11
C GLY A 319 19.45 -12.14 25.08
N PRO A 320 19.45 -11.90 26.40
CA PRO A 320 18.78 -12.78 27.36
C PRO A 320 17.25 -12.84 27.21
N VAL A 321 16.62 -11.77 26.72
CA VAL A 321 15.17 -11.72 26.49
C VAL A 321 14.80 -12.65 25.34
N PHE A 322 15.44 -12.47 24.18
CA PHE A 322 15.13 -13.26 22.99
C PHE A 322 15.56 -14.73 23.13
N ARG A 323 16.64 -15.03 23.86
CA ARG A 323 17.08 -16.39 24.16
C ARG A 323 15.99 -17.24 24.83
N TYR A 324 15.04 -16.63 25.53
CA TYR A 324 13.92 -17.37 26.13
C TYR A 324 13.12 -18.17 25.09
N ALA A 325 13.02 -17.68 23.84
CA ALA A 325 12.36 -18.42 22.78
C ALA A 325 13.09 -19.74 22.47
N GLU A 326 14.42 -19.73 22.36
CA GLU A 326 15.23 -20.95 22.21
C GLU A 326 15.15 -21.86 23.45
N ASP A 327 15.18 -21.29 24.66
CA ASP A 327 14.97 -22.08 25.89
C ASP A 327 13.62 -22.83 25.83
N MET A 328 12.60 -22.21 25.24
CA MET A 328 11.28 -22.79 24.97
C MET A 328 11.21 -23.68 23.72
N GLY A 329 12.28 -23.79 22.94
CA GLY A 329 12.38 -24.64 21.75
C GLY A 329 11.87 -24.02 20.47
N MET A 330 11.69 -22.71 20.47
CA MET A 330 11.34 -21.94 19.29
C MET A 330 12.62 -21.46 18.59
N LYS A 331 12.67 -21.60 17.28
CA LYS A 331 13.70 -20.97 16.45
C LYS A 331 13.59 -19.44 16.51
N VAL A 332 14.71 -18.74 16.52
CA VAL A 332 14.77 -17.27 16.58
C VAL A 332 15.36 -16.68 15.31
N PHE A 333 14.57 -15.88 14.61
CA PHE A 333 15.01 -15.14 13.42
C PHE A 333 15.00 -13.64 13.66
N LEU A 334 16.08 -12.97 13.25
CA LEU A 334 16.15 -11.51 13.26
C LEU A 334 15.70 -10.93 11.91
N LEU A 335 14.77 -9.97 11.89
CA LEU A 335 14.24 -9.36 10.67
C LEU A 335 14.90 -8.00 10.38
N THR A 336 15.33 -7.79 9.14
CA THR A 336 15.86 -6.50 8.69
C THR A 336 15.47 -6.14 7.25
N ASP A 337 15.31 -4.85 7.01
CA ASP A 337 15.09 -4.27 5.69
C ASP A 337 16.42 -3.85 5.06
N MET A 338 16.82 -4.58 4.02
CA MET A 338 18.02 -4.32 3.24
C MET A 338 17.72 -3.32 2.11
N LEU A 339 18.53 -2.29 1.90
CA LEU A 339 19.82 -2.05 2.50
C LEU A 339 19.69 -1.22 3.80
N ALA A 340 19.94 -1.85 4.95
CA ALA A 340 20.01 -1.17 6.24
C ALA A 340 21.29 -0.32 6.33
N VAL A 341 21.19 0.90 6.86
CA VAL A 341 22.28 1.85 7.00
C VAL A 341 22.18 2.67 8.29
N SER A 342 23.34 3.13 8.78
CA SER A 342 23.47 4.24 9.73
C SER A 342 24.31 5.37 9.09
N PRO A 343 24.27 6.62 9.59
CA PRO A 343 25.05 7.70 9.01
C PRO A 343 26.57 7.42 8.94
N PRO A 344 27.22 6.85 9.98
CA PRO A 344 28.63 6.48 9.89
C PRO A 344 28.90 5.36 8.88
N LEU A 345 28.03 4.34 8.81
CA LEU A 345 28.15 3.24 7.83
C LEU A 345 28.01 3.75 6.40
N GLU A 346 27.03 4.60 6.12
CA GLU A 346 26.84 5.19 4.81
C GLU A 346 28.06 6.05 4.42
N ALA A 347 28.60 6.84 5.36
CA ALA A 347 29.81 7.62 5.14
C ALA A 347 31.03 6.73 4.84
N TYR A 348 31.17 5.59 5.53
CA TYR A 348 32.20 4.61 5.26
C TYR A 348 32.07 4.00 3.86
N LEU A 349 30.89 3.48 3.50
CA LEU A 349 30.62 2.88 2.19
C LEU A 349 30.86 3.88 1.05
N ARG A 350 30.46 5.14 1.22
CA ARG A 350 30.76 6.21 0.24
C ARG A 350 32.26 6.42 0.04
N ARG A 351 33.08 6.33 1.08
CA ARG A 351 34.55 6.47 0.98
C ARG A 351 35.21 5.26 0.35
N THR A 352 34.76 4.04 0.67
CA THR A 352 35.46 2.80 0.31
C THR A 352 34.94 2.13 -0.96
N VAL A 353 33.63 2.18 -1.18
CA VAL A 353 32.95 1.59 -2.33
C VAL A 353 32.64 2.65 -3.39
N GLY A 354 32.47 3.91 -2.99
CA GLY A 354 32.10 5.02 -3.88
C GLY A 354 30.60 5.34 -3.88
N GLY A 355 29.83 4.70 -3.00
CA GLY A 355 28.38 4.89 -2.88
C GLY A 355 27.69 3.66 -2.27
N LEU A 356 26.39 3.55 -2.49
CA LEU A 356 25.57 2.37 -2.16
C LEU A 356 25.44 1.46 -3.39
N ASP A 357 26.56 1.11 -4.01
CA ASP A 357 26.58 0.18 -5.15
C ASP A 357 26.37 -1.26 -4.65
N VAL A 358 25.11 -1.68 -4.57
CA VAL A 358 24.69 -2.99 -4.07
C VAL A 358 25.04 -4.15 -5.01
N ALA A 359 25.64 -3.88 -6.17
CA ALA A 359 26.24 -4.93 -7.00
C ALA A 359 27.72 -5.16 -6.67
N ASP A 360 28.39 -4.24 -5.97
CA ASP A 360 29.81 -4.34 -5.61
C ASP A 360 30.01 -5.29 -4.41
N PRO A 361 30.79 -6.38 -4.56
CA PRO A 361 31.08 -7.30 -3.46
C PRO A 361 31.75 -6.64 -2.24
N ARG A 362 32.47 -5.53 -2.42
CA ARG A 362 33.13 -4.80 -1.33
C ARG A 362 32.12 -4.20 -0.34
N LEU A 363 30.94 -3.83 -0.81
CA LEU A 363 29.84 -3.40 0.05
C LEU A 363 29.37 -4.59 0.90
N TRP A 364 29.10 -5.73 0.27
CA TRP A 364 28.59 -6.91 0.96
C TRP A 364 29.58 -7.51 1.96
N ALA A 365 30.90 -7.40 1.72
CA ALA A 365 31.91 -7.82 2.71
C ALA A 365 31.74 -7.12 4.07
N VAL A 366 31.27 -5.87 4.10
CA VAL A 366 30.98 -5.13 5.35
C VAL A 366 29.79 -5.76 6.08
N TYR A 367 28.73 -6.08 5.36
CA TYR A 367 27.55 -6.74 5.92
C TYR A 367 27.82 -8.18 6.32
N GLN A 368 28.71 -8.89 5.62
CA GLN A 368 29.18 -10.23 6.04
C GLN A 368 29.90 -10.18 7.39
N ALA A 369 30.76 -9.17 7.61
CA ALA A 369 31.42 -8.98 8.89
C ALA A 369 30.41 -8.66 10.01
N GLY A 370 29.45 -7.77 9.75
CA GLY A 370 28.37 -7.49 10.70
C GLY A 370 27.50 -8.71 11.01
N LEU A 371 27.15 -9.52 10.00
CA LEU A 371 26.36 -10.74 10.19
C LEU A 371 27.13 -11.82 10.96
N ALA A 372 28.44 -11.96 10.72
CA ALA A 372 29.28 -12.87 11.50
C ALA A 372 29.33 -12.42 12.97
N GLU A 373 29.54 -11.12 13.22
CA GLU A 373 29.53 -10.54 14.56
C GLU A 373 28.19 -10.74 15.28
N LEU A 374 27.06 -10.61 14.55
CA LEU A 374 25.72 -10.85 15.08
C LEU A 374 25.57 -12.29 15.59
N PHE A 375 25.95 -13.28 14.78
CA PHE A 375 25.86 -14.69 15.16
C PHE A 375 26.83 -15.07 16.29
N GLU A 376 27.99 -14.42 16.37
CA GLU A 376 28.90 -14.59 17.50
C GLU A 376 28.33 -14.00 18.80
N SER A 377 27.76 -12.80 18.71
CA SER A 377 27.22 -12.06 19.86
C SER A 377 25.90 -12.63 20.39
N LEU A 378 25.10 -13.22 19.50
CA LEU A 378 23.79 -13.82 19.78
C LEU A 378 23.74 -15.26 19.22
N PRO A 379 24.46 -16.22 19.81
CA PRO A 379 24.64 -17.55 19.25
C PRO A 379 23.36 -18.41 19.18
N PHE A 380 22.31 -18.00 19.91
CA PHE A 380 20.98 -18.62 19.92
C PHE A 380 20.08 -18.18 18.74
N VAL A 381 20.54 -17.25 17.90
CA VAL A 381 19.79 -16.84 16.71
C VAL A 381 19.99 -17.89 15.63
N ASP A 382 18.91 -18.49 15.13
CA ASP A 382 18.90 -19.50 14.06
C ASP A 382 19.13 -18.91 12.66
N GLY A 383 18.85 -17.61 12.48
CA GLY A 383 19.01 -17.00 11.17
C GLY A 383 18.58 -15.55 11.06
N LEU A 384 18.67 -15.05 9.82
CA LEU A 384 18.27 -13.69 9.44
C LEU A 384 17.12 -13.75 8.42
N MET A 385 16.03 -13.03 8.70
CA MET A 385 14.99 -12.74 7.73
C MET A 385 15.27 -11.39 7.06
N VAL A 386 15.29 -11.36 5.73
CA VAL A 386 15.60 -10.15 4.95
C VAL A 386 14.48 -9.80 3.99
N ARG A 387 14.19 -8.50 3.90
CA ARG A 387 13.30 -7.88 2.91
C ARG A 387 14.06 -6.76 2.20
N ILE A 388 13.80 -6.53 0.91
CA ILE A 388 14.59 -5.57 0.08
C ILE A 388 13.80 -4.39 -0.48
N GLY A 389 12.47 -4.42 -0.36
CA GLY A 389 11.59 -3.49 -1.04
C GLY A 389 10.90 -2.49 -0.14
N GLU A 390 11.38 -2.26 1.08
CA GLU A 390 10.75 -1.35 2.05
C GLU A 390 11.79 -0.43 2.67
N GLY A 391 11.47 0.85 2.77
CA GLY A 391 12.34 1.84 3.40
C GLY A 391 11.91 3.29 3.17
N GLY A 392 12.62 4.20 3.83
CA GLY A 392 12.28 5.63 3.87
C GLY A 392 11.78 6.09 5.24
N GLU A 393 11.35 7.35 5.31
CA GLU A 393 10.99 8.03 6.56
C GLU A 393 9.79 7.40 7.29
N VAL A 394 8.92 6.67 6.58
CA VAL A 394 7.76 5.98 7.19
C VAL A 394 8.17 4.84 8.12
N TYR A 395 9.43 4.37 8.03
CA TYR A 395 10.02 3.36 8.91
C TYR A 395 10.94 3.97 9.99
N ALA A 396 11.08 5.30 10.03
CA ALA A 396 11.96 5.97 10.97
C ALA A 396 11.42 5.88 12.40
N GLN A 397 12.34 5.83 13.36
CA GLN A 397 12.03 5.81 14.79
C GLN A 397 12.75 6.96 15.51
N ASN A 398 12.01 7.64 16.38
CA ASN A 398 12.56 8.77 17.13
C ASN A 398 13.71 8.32 18.04
N GLY A 399 14.83 9.04 17.99
CA GLY A 399 16.03 8.73 18.78
C GLY A 399 16.89 7.59 18.21
N TRP A 400 16.54 7.08 17.04
CA TRP A 400 17.15 5.94 16.36
C TRP A 400 17.51 6.35 14.93
N ASP A 401 18.81 6.45 14.61
CA ASP A 401 19.31 6.98 13.32
C ASP A 401 19.66 5.88 12.29
N TYR A 402 19.32 4.63 12.60
CA TYR A 402 19.30 3.55 11.60
C TYR A 402 18.08 3.70 10.68
N SER A 403 18.27 3.35 9.41
CA SER A 403 17.21 3.41 8.40
C SER A 403 17.50 2.42 7.28
N SER A 404 16.51 2.12 6.45
CA SER A 404 16.70 1.31 5.24
C SER A 404 16.65 2.16 3.97
N ARG A 405 17.19 1.62 2.87
CA ARG A 405 17.19 2.22 1.53
C ARG A 405 16.61 1.24 0.52
N LEU A 406 15.75 1.75 -0.36
CA LEU A 406 15.26 1.05 -1.56
C LEU A 406 16.37 0.95 -2.63
N ALA A 407 17.48 0.27 -2.30
CA ALA A 407 18.68 0.20 -3.12
C ALA A 407 18.76 -1.11 -3.93
N VAL A 408 18.32 -2.23 -3.35
CA VAL A 408 18.40 -3.56 -3.98
C VAL A 408 17.23 -3.74 -4.96
N THR A 409 17.43 -3.27 -6.18
CA THR A 409 16.36 -3.09 -7.19
C THR A 409 16.60 -3.87 -8.50
N THR A 410 17.66 -4.68 -8.57
CA THR A 410 18.04 -5.46 -9.76
C THR A 410 18.35 -6.91 -9.41
N ASP A 411 18.20 -7.82 -10.37
CA ASP A 411 18.47 -9.25 -10.21
C ASP A 411 19.90 -9.52 -9.72
N ALA A 412 20.86 -8.78 -10.30
CA ALA A 412 22.27 -8.89 -9.94
C ALA A 412 22.51 -8.48 -8.48
N ALA A 413 21.87 -7.41 -8.03
CA ALA A 413 21.98 -6.94 -6.64
C ALA A 413 21.34 -7.93 -5.66
N VAL A 414 20.16 -8.49 -5.98
CA VAL A 414 19.52 -9.53 -5.14
C VAL A 414 20.43 -10.75 -5.01
N ARG A 415 20.97 -11.25 -6.12
CA ARG A 415 21.88 -12.40 -6.11
C ARG A 415 23.20 -12.10 -5.39
N ALA A 416 23.74 -10.88 -5.52
CA ALA A 416 24.95 -10.47 -4.80
C ALA A 416 24.72 -10.45 -3.28
N MET A 417 23.61 -9.85 -2.84
CA MET A 417 23.16 -9.85 -1.44
C MET A 417 23.03 -11.28 -0.91
N LEU A 418 22.20 -12.11 -1.58
CA LEU A 418 21.91 -13.46 -1.09
C LEU A 418 23.18 -14.31 -1.00
N ARG A 419 24.07 -14.28 -2.01
CA ARG A 419 25.35 -15.01 -1.94
C ARG A 419 26.17 -14.62 -0.73
N ALA A 420 26.29 -13.33 -0.46
CA ALA A 420 27.10 -12.83 0.65
C ALA A 420 26.51 -13.24 2.01
N LEU A 421 25.20 -13.04 2.19
CA LEU A 421 24.53 -13.39 3.44
C LEU A 421 24.53 -14.90 3.69
N LEU A 422 24.27 -15.72 2.65
CA LEU A 422 24.27 -17.18 2.74
C LEU A 422 25.67 -17.76 2.95
N ASP A 423 26.72 -17.20 2.36
CA ASP A 423 28.09 -17.64 2.62
C ASP A 423 28.48 -17.44 4.09
N THR A 424 28.09 -16.32 4.70
CA THR A 424 28.30 -16.10 6.15
C THR A 424 27.40 -17.02 6.98
N ALA A 425 26.10 -17.11 6.66
CA ALA A 425 25.15 -17.91 7.41
C ALA A 425 25.49 -19.41 7.37
N GLY A 426 25.85 -19.95 6.20
CA GLY A 426 26.24 -21.35 6.05
C GLY A 426 27.52 -21.71 6.79
N ARG A 427 28.49 -20.78 6.92
CA ARG A 427 29.68 -20.98 7.76
C ARG A 427 29.34 -21.07 9.25
N ALA A 428 28.24 -20.44 9.68
CA ALA A 428 27.73 -20.50 11.04
C ALA A 428 26.66 -21.58 11.25
N ASP A 429 26.29 -22.35 10.20
CA ASP A 429 25.13 -23.26 10.20
C ASP A 429 23.84 -22.54 10.63
N ARG A 430 23.53 -21.44 9.92
CA ARG A 430 22.38 -20.56 10.14
C ARG A 430 21.60 -20.36 8.85
N GLU A 431 20.32 -20.03 8.97
CA GLU A 431 19.40 -19.89 7.84
C GLU A 431 19.24 -18.42 7.41
N VAL A 432 18.97 -18.19 6.13
CA VAL A 432 18.51 -16.89 5.61
C VAL A 432 17.11 -17.06 5.05
N ILE A 433 16.14 -16.35 5.63
CA ILE A 433 14.78 -16.27 5.11
C ILE A 433 14.67 -15.04 4.21
N PHE A 434 14.59 -15.23 2.90
CA PHE A 434 14.38 -14.15 1.95
C PHE A 434 12.89 -13.94 1.71
N ARG A 435 12.36 -12.79 2.14
CA ARG A 435 11.01 -12.36 1.82
C ARG A 435 10.96 -11.78 0.41
N THR A 436 10.09 -12.33 -0.43
CA THR A 436 9.96 -11.86 -1.82
C THR A 436 9.23 -10.53 -1.94
N TRP A 437 8.52 -10.08 -0.89
CA TRP A 437 7.70 -8.86 -0.89
C TRP A 437 8.51 -7.60 -1.24
N THR A 438 7.99 -6.83 -2.18
CA THR A 438 8.58 -5.60 -2.72
C THR A 438 7.52 -4.57 -3.05
N VAL A 439 7.77 -3.27 -2.81
CA VAL A 439 6.82 -2.18 -3.12
C VAL A 439 6.79 -1.77 -4.61
N GLY A 440 7.14 -2.67 -5.54
CA GLY A 440 7.03 -2.39 -6.98
C GLY A 440 8.20 -1.61 -7.61
N VAL A 441 9.33 -1.44 -6.92
CA VAL A 441 10.47 -0.64 -7.41
C VAL A 441 11.52 -1.49 -8.12
N GLY A 442 11.92 -1.08 -9.33
CA GLY A 442 13.03 -1.68 -10.09
C GLY A 442 12.66 -2.96 -10.84
N ALA A 443 13.66 -3.66 -11.36
CA ALA A 443 13.49 -4.90 -12.14
C ALA A 443 12.96 -6.07 -11.27
N VAL A 444 13.07 -5.95 -9.95
CA VAL A 444 12.58 -6.95 -8.97
C VAL A 444 11.28 -6.52 -8.30
N GLY A 445 10.64 -5.45 -8.77
CA GLY A 445 9.47 -4.85 -8.13
C GLY A 445 8.25 -5.77 -8.05
N ASP A 446 8.10 -6.70 -8.99
CA ASP A 446 7.02 -7.69 -9.07
C ASP A 446 7.47 -9.11 -8.68
N LEU A 447 8.63 -9.24 -8.01
CA LEU A 447 9.22 -10.54 -7.61
C LEU A 447 8.26 -11.41 -6.80
N HIS A 448 7.41 -10.79 -5.99
CA HIS A 448 6.43 -11.47 -5.14
C HIS A 448 5.13 -11.85 -5.86
N THR A 449 4.86 -11.35 -7.07
CA THR A 449 3.59 -11.57 -7.79
C THR A 449 3.77 -12.22 -9.15
N ASN A 450 4.99 -12.22 -9.70
CA ASN A 450 5.27 -12.67 -11.07
C ASN A 450 6.18 -13.91 -11.08
N PRO A 451 5.69 -15.10 -11.50
CA PRO A 451 6.48 -16.32 -11.63
C PRO A 451 7.68 -16.20 -12.58
N GLU A 452 7.62 -15.34 -13.60
CA GLU A 452 8.74 -15.09 -14.51
C GLU A 452 9.87 -14.35 -13.79
N SER A 453 9.54 -13.23 -13.14
CA SER A 453 10.48 -12.45 -12.34
C SER A 453 11.09 -13.30 -11.22
N TYR A 454 10.28 -14.12 -10.55
CA TYR A 454 10.76 -15.10 -9.56
C TYR A 454 11.84 -16.02 -10.13
N ARG A 455 11.58 -16.64 -11.29
CA ARG A 455 12.53 -17.55 -11.93
C ARG A 455 13.76 -16.84 -12.48
N GLN A 456 13.61 -15.62 -12.99
CA GLN A 456 14.73 -14.81 -13.46
C GLN A 456 15.68 -14.46 -12.31
N VAL A 457 15.13 -13.99 -11.19
CA VAL A 457 15.91 -13.53 -10.03
C VAL A 457 16.49 -14.70 -9.23
N LEU A 458 15.73 -15.77 -9.00
CA LEU A 458 16.14 -16.87 -8.11
C LEU A 458 16.38 -18.21 -8.83
N GLY A 459 16.03 -18.36 -10.11
CA GLY A 459 16.26 -19.61 -10.83
C GLY A 459 17.75 -20.01 -10.87
N GLY A 460 18.02 -21.29 -10.60
CA GLY A 460 19.37 -21.85 -10.53
C GLY A 460 20.21 -21.31 -9.36
N PHE A 461 19.58 -20.71 -8.35
CA PHE A 461 20.22 -20.26 -7.12
C PHE A 461 19.95 -21.27 -6.01
N ASP A 462 20.82 -22.26 -5.85
CA ASP A 462 20.59 -23.34 -4.88
C ASP A 462 21.53 -23.19 -3.66
N ASP A 463 20.94 -23.04 -2.48
CA ASP A 463 21.64 -23.07 -1.19
C ASP A 463 20.73 -23.74 -0.14
N PRO A 464 21.21 -24.73 0.65
CA PRO A 464 20.38 -25.41 1.65
C PRO A 464 19.93 -24.50 2.81
N HIS A 465 20.64 -23.39 3.06
CA HIS A 465 20.32 -22.43 4.13
C HIS A 465 19.33 -21.34 3.66
N LEU A 466 18.93 -21.33 2.38
CA LEU A 466 17.97 -20.37 1.84
C LEU A 466 16.53 -20.89 1.99
N ILE A 467 15.70 -20.12 2.68
CA ILE A 467 14.26 -20.28 2.72
C ILE A 467 13.63 -19.06 2.05
N VAL A 468 12.68 -19.28 1.13
CA VAL A 468 11.97 -18.19 0.46
C VAL A 468 10.56 -18.05 1.04
N SER A 469 10.24 -16.84 1.47
CA SER A 469 8.98 -16.47 2.13
C SER A 469 8.13 -15.62 1.20
N THR A 470 6.88 -16.03 0.99
CA THR A 470 5.94 -15.33 0.09
C THR A 470 4.51 -15.37 0.63
N LYS A 471 3.81 -14.23 0.57
CA LYS A 471 2.40 -14.11 0.94
C LYS A 471 1.53 -15.11 0.17
N TYR A 472 0.53 -15.68 0.84
CA TYR A 472 -0.38 -16.67 0.23
C TYR A 472 -1.18 -16.09 -0.95
N THR A 473 -1.32 -14.78 -1.03
CA THR A 473 -2.06 -14.06 -2.07
C THR A 473 -1.14 -13.27 -2.99
N LEU A 474 -1.61 -12.99 -4.22
CA LEU A 474 -0.94 -12.07 -5.14
C LEU A 474 -1.09 -10.64 -4.65
N GLY A 475 -0.03 -10.04 -4.12
CA GLY A 475 -0.02 -8.66 -3.64
C GLY A 475 -0.09 -8.59 -2.11
N ASP A 476 -0.78 -7.57 -1.59
CA ASP A 476 -0.73 -7.24 -0.16
C ASP A 476 -1.95 -7.70 0.63
N PHE A 477 -2.09 -9.01 0.82
CA PHE A 477 -3.08 -9.62 1.69
C PHE A 477 -4.57 -9.33 1.39
N TYR A 478 -5.01 -8.31 0.66
CA TYR A 478 -6.43 -8.01 0.40
C TYR A 478 -7.26 -9.24 -0.01
N SER A 479 -8.53 -9.26 0.41
CA SER A 479 -9.52 -10.15 -0.19
C SER A 479 -9.72 -9.79 -1.66
N HIS A 480 -10.28 -10.73 -2.45
CA HIS A 480 -10.42 -10.63 -3.91
C HIS A 480 -9.12 -10.67 -4.71
N LEU A 481 -7.97 -10.89 -4.07
CA LEU A 481 -6.73 -11.22 -4.76
C LEU A 481 -6.64 -12.74 -4.99
N PRO A 482 -6.10 -13.20 -6.15
CA PRO A 482 -5.84 -14.62 -6.38
C PRO A 482 -4.80 -15.21 -5.43
N LEU A 483 -4.76 -16.54 -5.33
CA LEU A 483 -3.64 -17.22 -4.68
C LEU A 483 -2.33 -16.92 -5.42
N ASN A 484 -1.23 -16.85 -4.67
CA ASN A 484 0.07 -16.47 -5.23
C ASN A 484 0.69 -17.58 -6.07
N GLU A 485 0.72 -17.39 -7.39
CA GLU A 485 1.22 -18.39 -8.33
C GLU A 485 2.72 -18.70 -8.16
N THR A 486 3.50 -17.79 -7.56
CA THR A 486 4.94 -18.04 -7.30
C THR A 486 5.17 -19.14 -6.26
N LEU A 487 4.15 -19.47 -5.45
CA LEU A 487 4.21 -20.58 -4.48
C LEU A 487 3.92 -21.95 -5.12
N LEU A 488 3.34 -21.99 -6.33
CA LEU A 488 2.98 -23.23 -7.02
C LEU A 488 4.20 -23.96 -7.62
N ALA A 489 5.38 -23.35 -7.62
CA ALA A 489 6.59 -23.89 -8.24
C ALA A 489 7.88 -23.42 -7.53
N GLY A 490 9.03 -23.84 -8.06
CA GLY A 490 10.37 -23.47 -7.58
C GLY A 490 11.05 -24.58 -6.76
N GLU A 491 12.38 -24.55 -6.72
CA GLU A 491 13.21 -25.61 -6.12
C GLU A 491 13.69 -25.31 -4.70
N HIS A 492 13.60 -24.04 -4.30
CA HIS A 492 14.01 -23.54 -2.98
C HIS A 492 13.06 -24.02 -1.88
N ARG A 493 13.54 -24.09 -0.64
CA ARG A 493 12.69 -24.28 0.55
C ARG A 493 11.70 -23.10 0.66
N ARG A 494 10.43 -23.38 0.95
CA ARG A 494 9.35 -22.38 0.90
C ARG A 494 8.60 -22.28 2.22
N ILE A 495 8.29 -21.04 2.62
CA ILE A 495 7.28 -20.76 3.64
C ILE A 495 6.19 -19.84 3.08
N VAL A 496 4.95 -20.06 3.56
CA VAL A 496 3.77 -19.26 3.18
C VAL A 496 3.52 -18.20 4.24
N GLU A 497 3.45 -16.92 3.86
CA GLU A 497 3.09 -15.83 4.77
C GLU A 497 1.56 -15.69 4.89
N PHE A 498 1.07 -15.57 6.12
CA PHE A 498 -0.32 -15.30 6.49
C PHE A 498 -0.40 -14.07 7.40
N GLN A 499 -1.53 -13.37 7.38
CA GLN A 499 -1.78 -12.22 8.26
C GLN A 499 -3.06 -12.45 9.07
N ALA A 500 -2.91 -12.69 10.37
CA ALA A 500 -4.02 -12.98 11.28
C ALA A 500 -4.77 -11.70 11.67
N ARG A 501 -4.03 -10.64 12.05
CA ARG A 501 -4.58 -9.29 12.24
C ARG A 501 -4.65 -8.61 10.88
N ARG A 502 -5.80 -8.72 10.22
CA ARG A 502 -6.00 -8.23 8.85
C ARG A 502 -5.91 -6.71 8.79
N GLU A 503 -4.83 -6.23 8.18
CA GLU A 503 -4.47 -4.83 8.07
C GLU A 503 -5.56 -4.02 7.35
N PHE A 504 -5.87 -4.39 6.11
CA PHE A 504 -6.84 -3.70 5.26
C PHE A 504 -8.30 -4.00 5.61
N GLU A 505 -8.57 -4.88 6.58
CA GLU A 505 -9.94 -5.29 6.95
C GLU A 505 -10.23 -4.88 8.40
N GLY A 506 -9.91 -3.62 8.71
CA GLY A 506 -10.19 -2.98 9.99
C GLY A 506 -9.22 -3.34 11.12
N PHE A 507 -7.99 -3.75 10.83
CA PHE A 507 -6.96 -4.04 11.84
C PHE A 507 -7.37 -5.02 12.95
N GLY A 508 -8.24 -5.98 12.62
CA GLY A 508 -8.78 -6.94 13.58
C GLY A 508 -9.89 -6.42 14.49
N SER A 509 -10.43 -5.22 14.24
CA SER A 509 -11.64 -4.70 14.92
C SER A 509 -12.95 -5.26 14.38
N LEU A 510 -12.93 -5.96 13.24
CA LEU A 510 -14.11 -6.56 12.62
C LEU A 510 -14.01 -8.09 12.67
N PRO A 511 -15.11 -8.83 12.91
CA PRO A 511 -15.09 -10.29 12.85
C PRO A 511 -14.64 -10.75 11.46
N ASN A 512 -13.65 -11.62 11.40
CA ASN A 512 -12.99 -12.02 10.15
C ASN A 512 -12.40 -13.43 10.24
N ASP A 513 -13.22 -14.46 10.00
CA ASP A 513 -12.79 -15.87 10.06
C ASP A 513 -12.14 -16.33 8.75
N LEU A 514 -10.81 -16.35 8.70
CA LEU A 514 -10.05 -16.72 7.50
C LEU A 514 -9.77 -18.21 7.39
N GLY A 515 -10.27 -19.04 8.32
CA GLY A 515 -9.86 -20.44 8.42
C GLY A 515 -10.10 -21.24 7.14
N VAL A 516 -11.20 -20.98 6.43
CA VAL A 516 -11.51 -21.62 5.14
C VAL A 516 -10.53 -21.20 4.05
N LEU A 517 -10.29 -19.89 3.91
CA LEU A 517 -9.37 -19.34 2.91
C LEU A 517 -7.94 -19.83 3.15
N HIS A 518 -7.46 -19.77 4.38
CA HIS A 518 -6.12 -20.22 4.75
C HIS A 518 -5.94 -21.74 4.52
N ARG A 519 -6.95 -22.56 4.84
CA ARG A 519 -6.92 -24.00 4.54
C ARG A 519 -6.84 -24.26 3.04
N GLN A 520 -7.67 -23.58 2.25
CA GLN A 520 -7.67 -23.73 0.79
C GLN A 520 -6.30 -23.37 0.20
N ALA A 521 -5.76 -22.20 0.57
CA ALA A 521 -4.45 -21.75 0.12
C ALA A 521 -3.35 -22.76 0.47
N LEU A 522 -3.30 -23.20 1.74
CA LEU A 522 -2.27 -24.13 2.20
C LEU A 522 -2.36 -25.49 1.49
N ARG A 523 -3.56 -26.04 1.30
CA ARG A 523 -3.75 -27.31 0.57
C ARG A 523 -3.32 -27.20 -0.89
N GLU A 524 -3.66 -26.10 -1.56
CA GLU A 524 -3.27 -25.85 -2.95
C GLU A 524 -1.74 -25.84 -3.09
N PHE A 525 -1.05 -25.08 -2.24
CA PHE A 525 0.41 -24.98 -2.29
C PHE A 525 1.10 -26.28 -1.92
N LEU A 526 0.62 -27.01 -0.91
CA LEU A 526 1.21 -28.30 -0.53
C LEU A 526 0.99 -29.39 -1.59
N ALA A 527 -0.10 -29.32 -2.34
CA ALA A 527 -0.35 -30.23 -3.45
C ALA A 527 0.54 -29.91 -4.66
N ALA A 528 0.75 -28.63 -4.96
CA ALA A 528 1.53 -28.18 -6.11
C ALA A 528 3.05 -28.22 -5.87
N ASN A 529 3.50 -27.87 -4.66
CA ASN A 529 4.91 -27.63 -4.36
C ASN A 529 5.37 -28.38 -3.09
N PRO A 530 6.11 -29.50 -3.24
CA PRO A 530 6.59 -30.28 -2.11
C PRO A 530 7.66 -29.56 -1.28
N LYS A 531 8.21 -28.43 -1.76
CA LYS A 531 9.20 -27.63 -1.05
C LYS A 531 8.59 -26.69 -0.01
N VAL A 532 7.26 -26.58 0.04
CA VAL A 532 6.56 -25.88 1.11
C VAL A 532 6.72 -26.66 2.41
N GLU A 533 7.55 -26.11 3.30
CA GLU A 533 7.94 -26.74 4.56
C GLU A 533 7.42 -26.01 5.79
N GLY A 534 6.85 -24.81 5.61
CA GLY A 534 6.44 -23.98 6.74
C GLY A 534 5.50 -22.83 6.43
N VAL A 535 5.15 -22.12 7.50
CA VAL A 535 4.32 -20.91 7.49
C VAL A 535 4.96 -19.81 8.33
N TRP A 536 4.64 -18.56 8.00
CA TRP A 536 4.89 -17.41 8.85
C TRP A 536 3.62 -16.61 9.03
N ASN A 537 3.11 -16.54 10.26
CA ASN A 537 1.85 -15.89 10.59
C ASN A 537 2.08 -14.56 11.30
N TRP A 538 1.48 -13.48 10.81
CA TRP A 538 1.59 -12.16 11.43
C TRP A 538 0.45 -11.97 12.41
N THR A 539 0.80 -11.90 13.70
CA THR A 539 -0.20 -11.81 14.79
C THR A 539 -0.49 -10.37 15.18
N GLN A 540 0.41 -9.43 14.89
CA GLN A 540 0.24 -8.01 15.19
C GLN A 540 0.68 -7.11 14.05
N ASP A 541 1.80 -7.44 13.40
CA ASP A 541 2.43 -6.60 12.38
C ASP A 541 1.58 -6.54 11.09
N GLY A 542 1.86 -5.53 10.25
CA GLY A 542 1.08 -5.19 9.06
C GLY A 542 0.43 -3.81 9.20
N GLY A 543 0.80 -2.90 8.29
CA GLY A 543 0.34 -1.52 8.30
C GLY A 543 0.82 -0.71 9.51
N PRO A 544 0.27 0.50 9.69
CA PRO A 544 0.57 1.36 10.80
C PRO A 544 0.04 0.76 12.10
N LEU A 545 0.83 0.90 13.14
CA LEU A 545 0.49 0.33 14.43
C LEU A 545 -0.41 1.25 15.28
N ARG A 546 -0.53 2.53 14.90
CA ARG A 546 -1.21 3.57 15.68
C ARG A 546 -2.29 4.35 14.93
N ALA A 547 -2.30 4.33 13.60
CA ALA A 547 -3.43 4.81 12.80
C ALA A 547 -4.50 3.72 12.65
N GLY A 548 -5.43 3.67 13.60
CA GLY A 548 -6.50 2.68 13.66
C GLY A 548 -6.87 2.30 15.10
N PRO A 549 -7.58 1.17 15.29
CA PRO A 549 -7.97 0.71 16.62
C PRO A 549 -6.75 0.36 17.48
N MET A 550 -6.79 0.74 18.75
CA MET A 550 -5.83 0.38 19.80
C MET A 550 -5.98 -1.09 20.21
N SER A 551 -5.65 -1.98 19.29
CA SER A 551 -5.73 -3.43 19.46
C SER A 551 -4.34 -4.05 19.45
N LEU A 552 -3.90 -4.48 20.63
CA LEU A 552 -2.56 -5.03 20.89
C LEU A 552 -2.70 -6.48 21.36
N TYR A 553 -2.17 -7.42 20.57
CA TYR A 553 -2.31 -8.85 20.78
C TYR A 553 -1.85 -9.27 22.18
N LEU A 554 -2.71 -10.01 22.90
CA LEU A 554 -2.55 -10.42 24.30
C LEU A 554 -2.59 -9.28 25.35
N ARG A 555 -2.79 -8.01 24.95
CA ARG A 555 -2.60 -6.84 25.82
C ARG A 555 -3.80 -5.89 25.87
N ALA A 556 -4.26 -5.36 24.74
CA ALA A 556 -5.25 -4.29 24.69
C ALA A 556 -6.26 -4.48 23.54
N GLY A 557 -7.39 -3.77 23.61
CA GLY A 557 -8.49 -3.89 22.67
C GLY A 557 -9.18 -5.27 22.73
N PHE A 558 -9.82 -5.65 21.62
CA PHE A 558 -10.52 -6.93 21.48
C PHE A 558 -9.74 -7.95 20.63
N TRP A 559 -8.45 -8.11 20.96
CA TRP A 559 -7.52 -8.96 20.21
C TRP A 559 -7.95 -10.43 20.11
N GLN A 560 -8.79 -10.91 21.04
CA GLN A 560 -9.35 -12.26 21.00
C GLN A 560 -10.02 -12.56 19.66
N LEU A 561 -10.59 -11.55 19.00
CA LEU A 561 -11.30 -11.69 17.73
C LEU A 561 -10.40 -12.20 16.61
N TYR A 562 -9.18 -11.66 16.46
CA TYR A 562 -8.23 -12.10 15.45
C TYR A 562 -7.27 -13.19 15.94
N ASP A 563 -7.23 -13.49 17.25
CA ASP A 563 -6.60 -14.71 17.79
C ASP A 563 -7.16 -15.98 17.14
N LEU A 564 -8.41 -15.95 16.66
CA LEU A 564 -9.00 -17.03 15.87
C LEU A 564 -8.10 -17.41 14.68
N ASN A 565 -7.62 -16.41 13.95
CA ASN A 565 -6.82 -16.64 12.74
C ASN A 565 -5.42 -17.16 13.10
N THR A 566 -4.83 -16.67 14.20
CA THR A 566 -3.56 -17.19 14.74
C THR A 566 -3.69 -18.64 15.18
N TYR A 567 -4.77 -18.97 15.89
CA TYR A 567 -5.08 -20.34 16.30
C TYR A 567 -5.33 -21.25 15.09
N ALA A 568 -6.10 -20.79 14.10
CA ALA A 568 -6.44 -21.58 12.91
C ALA A 568 -5.19 -21.90 12.07
N VAL A 569 -4.31 -20.93 11.81
CA VAL A 569 -3.07 -21.16 11.04
C VAL A 569 -2.16 -22.17 11.74
N ALA A 570 -1.99 -22.07 13.06
CA ALA A 570 -1.18 -23.05 13.81
C ALA A 570 -1.72 -24.48 13.65
N ARG A 571 -3.05 -24.64 13.64
CA ARG A 571 -3.70 -25.95 13.49
C ARG A 571 -3.65 -26.49 12.08
N LEU A 572 -3.81 -25.64 11.09
CA LEU A 572 -3.67 -26.00 9.69
C LEU A 572 -2.22 -26.34 9.33
N ALA A 573 -1.24 -25.71 9.96
CA ALA A 573 0.17 -26.06 9.80
C ALA A 573 0.51 -27.45 10.38
N TRP A 574 -0.17 -27.84 11.46
CA TRP A 574 -0.07 -29.19 12.01
C TRP A 574 -0.80 -30.21 11.14
N ASP A 575 -2.03 -29.91 10.77
CA ASP A 575 -2.94 -30.76 10.00
C ASP A 575 -3.74 -29.91 8.98
N PRO A 576 -3.31 -29.85 7.70
CA PRO A 576 -4.01 -29.08 6.67
C PRO A 576 -5.41 -29.60 6.31
N ASP A 577 -5.77 -30.79 6.79
CA ASP A 577 -7.11 -31.38 6.62
C ASP A 577 -8.05 -31.04 7.78
N ALA A 578 -7.57 -30.36 8.83
CA ALA A 578 -8.40 -29.91 9.94
C ALA A 578 -9.59 -29.08 9.46
N ASP A 579 -10.76 -29.28 10.08
CA ASP A 579 -12.01 -28.60 9.70
C ASP A 579 -12.06 -27.18 10.31
N PRO A 580 -12.01 -26.09 9.51
CA PRO A 580 -12.07 -24.72 10.00
C PRO A 580 -13.30 -24.44 10.85
N ALA A 581 -14.45 -25.02 10.51
CA ALA A 581 -15.68 -24.84 11.27
C ALA A 581 -15.51 -25.33 12.71
N GLN A 582 -14.85 -26.48 12.88
CA GLN A 582 -14.53 -27.04 14.19
C GLN A 582 -13.44 -26.23 14.90
N LEU A 583 -12.44 -25.71 14.19
CA LEU A 583 -11.42 -24.82 14.77
C LEU A 583 -12.05 -23.55 15.35
N THR A 584 -12.99 -22.94 14.64
CA THR A 584 -13.74 -21.77 15.11
C THR A 584 -14.59 -22.10 16.33
N ALA A 585 -15.27 -23.26 16.36
CA ALA A 585 -16.01 -23.70 17.54
C ALA A 585 -15.10 -23.98 18.75
N ASP A 586 -13.92 -24.58 18.52
CA ASP A 586 -12.93 -24.86 19.55
C ASP A 586 -12.34 -23.57 20.15
N TRP A 587 -12.09 -22.56 19.31
CA TRP A 587 -11.69 -21.21 19.72
C TRP A 587 -12.81 -20.52 20.50
N ALA A 588 -14.05 -20.54 20.00
CA ALA A 588 -15.17 -19.90 20.69
C ALA A 588 -15.39 -20.52 22.08
N TYR A 589 -15.23 -21.84 22.21
CA TYR A 589 -15.36 -22.54 23.48
C TYR A 589 -14.28 -22.13 24.50
N ARG A 590 -13.01 -22.12 24.07
CA ARG A 590 -11.87 -21.81 24.96
C ARG A 590 -11.83 -20.33 25.34
N THR A 591 -12.28 -19.45 24.45
CA THR A 591 -12.14 -18.00 24.59
C THR A 591 -13.36 -17.35 25.24
N PHE A 592 -14.59 -17.75 24.87
CA PHE A 592 -15.79 -17.01 25.22
C PHE A 592 -16.77 -17.74 26.14
N ALA A 593 -17.10 -19.00 25.88
CA ALA A 593 -18.19 -19.68 26.59
C ALA A 593 -18.03 -21.20 26.61
N GLY A 594 -18.39 -21.86 27.72
CA GLY A 594 -18.46 -23.33 27.78
C GLY A 594 -19.82 -23.89 27.34
N ASP A 595 -20.82 -23.04 27.16
CA ASP A 595 -22.18 -23.41 26.79
C ASP A 595 -22.28 -23.73 25.28
N PRO A 596 -22.78 -24.92 24.90
CA PRO A 596 -22.87 -25.33 23.51
C PRO A 596 -23.71 -24.41 22.61
N ALA A 597 -24.79 -23.82 23.13
CA ALA A 597 -25.65 -22.93 22.33
C ALA A 597 -24.96 -21.59 22.03
N THR A 598 -24.26 -21.05 23.02
CA THR A 598 -23.47 -19.82 22.89
C THR A 598 -22.30 -20.00 21.91
N VAL A 599 -21.58 -21.13 22.01
CA VAL A 599 -20.51 -21.49 21.06
C VAL A 599 -21.06 -21.63 19.64
N ALA A 600 -22.20 -22.28 19.45
CA ALA A 600 -22.84 -22.41 18.15
C ALA A 600 -23.27 -21.05 17.57
N ALA A 601 -23.80 -20.14 18.40
CA ALA A 601 -24.17 -18.79 17.97
C ALA A 601 -22.96 -17.97 17.51
N ILE A 602 -21.84 -18.03 18.25
CA ILE A 602 -20.58 -17.38 17.85
C ILE A 602 -20.07 -18.00 16.54
N GLY A 603 -20.04 -19.34 16.43
CA GLY A 603 -19.61 -20.03 15.20
C GLY A 603 -20.46 -19.65 13.98
N GLN A 604 -21.78 -19.50 14.14
CA GLN A 604 -22.67 -19.00 13.09
C GLN A 604 -22.39 -17.55 12.72
N ALA A 605 -22.13 -16.66 13.68
CA ALA A 605 -21.75 -15.29 13.40
C ALA A 605 -20.40 -15.23 12.64
N MET A 606 -19.40 -16.02 13.05
CA MET A 606 -18.11 -16.07 12.37
C MET A 606 -18.20 -16.67 10.97
N ALA A 607 -19.05 -17.67 10.74
CA ALA A 607 -19.28 -18.21 9.39
C ALA A 607 -19.88 -17.17 8.41
N LEU A 608 -20.61 -16.18 8.90
CA LEU A 608 -21.14 -15.08 8.08
C LEU A 608 -20.13 -13.94 7.85
N SER A 609 -19.05 -13.91 8.64
CA SER A 609 -18.15 -12.76 8.74
C SER A 609 -17.44 -12.41 7.43
N ARG A 610 -16.99 -13.42 6.67
CA ARG A 610 -16.29 -13.24 5.40
C ARG A 610 -17.19 -12.62 4.34
N GLU A 611 -18.41 -13.13 4.19
CA GLU A 611 -19.37 -12.56 3.24
C GLU A 611 -19.75 -11.13 3.63
N ALA A 612 -19.95 -10.85 4.93
CA ALA A 612 -20.24 -9.50 5.41
C ALA A 612 -19.09 -8.52 5.10
N LEU A 613 -17.84 -8.92 5.36
CA LEU A 613 -16.65 -8.10 5.09
C LEU A 613 -16.43 -7.86 3.59
N THR A 614 -16.45 -8.92 2.78
CA THR A 614 -16.22 -8.80 1.32
C THR A 614 -17.23 -7.83 0.69
N LYS A 615 -18.51 -7.93 1.08
CA LYS A 615 -19.56 -7.05 0.56
C LYS A 615 -19.54 -5.66 1.18
N GLY A 616 -19.10 -5.52 2.43
CA GLY A 616 -19.10 -4.26 3.17
C GLY A 616 -17.92 -3.36 2.82
N LEU A 617 -16.71 -3.93 2.74
CA LEU A 617 -15.47 -3.21 2.50
C LEU A 617 -15.03 -3.21 1.03
N TYR A 618 -15.50 -4.15 0.20
CA TYR A 618 -15.16 -4.19 -1.23
C TYR A 618 -16.37 -3.89 -2.12
N LEU A 619 -16.07 -3.48 -3.35
CA LEU A 619 -17.03 -3.33 -4.44
C LEU A 619 -16.85 -4.53 -5.36
N GLY A 620 -17.60 -5.62 -5.16
CA GLY A 620 -17.37 -6.92 -5.81
C GLY A 620 -17.15 -6.83 -7.32
N PRO A 621 -18.01 -6.12 -8.09
CA PRO A 621 -17.82 -5.94 -9.52
C PRO A 621 -16.47 -5.34 -9.95
N TYR A 622 -15.87 -4.49 -9.11
CA TYR A 622 -14.51 -3.95 -9.28
C TYR A 622 -13.46 -4.88 -8.70
N ALA A 623 -13.63 -5.32 -7.45
CA ALA A 623 -12.67 -6.11 -6.68
C ALA A 623 -12.37 -7.47 -7.34
N ASP A 624 -13.33 -8.09 -8.02
CA ASP A 624 -13.16 -9.34 -8.77
C ASP A 624 -12.37 -9.18 -10.09
N ARG A 625 -11.61 -8.08 -10.24
CA ARG A 625 -10.79 -7.77 -11.41
C ARG A 625 -9.37 -7.48 -11.00
N THR A 626 -8.41 -7.98 -11.78
CA THR A 626 -7.06 -7.44 -11.81
C THR A 626 -7.09 -6.18 -12.65
N VAL A 627 -6.77 -5.03 -12.06
CA VAL A 627 -6.87 -3.72 -12.71
C VAL A 627 -5.48 -3.12 -12.85
N LYS A 628 -5.20 -2.50 -14.00
CA LYS A 628 -4.09 -1.57 -14.19
C LYS A 628 -4.64 -0.19 -14.48
N ALA A 629 -4.19 0.81 -13.72
CA ALA A 629 -4.56 2.20 -13.89
C ALA A 629 -3.39 3.09 -13.44
N LEU A 630 -3.15 4.21 -14.14
CA LEU A 630 -2.06 5.14 -13.84
C LEU A 630 -0.65 4.50 -13.86
N GLY A 631 -0.46 3.40 -14.61
CA GLY A 631 0.79 2.64 -14.60
C GLY A 631 0.98 1.77 -13.35
N LEU A 632 -0.04 1.65 -12.51
CA LEU A 632 -0.06 0.90 -11.25
C LEU A 632 -1.06 -0.25 -11.32
N GLU A 633 -1.01 -1.13 -10.33
CA GLU A 633 -2.03 -2.14 -10.02
C GLU A 633 -2.77 -1.70 -8.75
N PRO A 634 -3.88 -0.95 -8.86
CA PRO A 634 -4.60 -0.47 -7.69
C PRO A 634 -5.15 -1.65 -6.87
N PRO A 635 -5.17 -1.55 -5.53
CA PRO A 635 -5.72 -2.60 -4.68
C PRO A 635 -7.23 -2.78 -4.92
N PRO A 636 -7.79 -3.98 -4.71
CA PRO A 636 -9.21 -4.25 -4.92
C PRO A 636 -10.13 -3.44 -3.99
N MET A 637 -9.60 -2.87 -2.90
CA MET A 637 -10.35 -2.05 -1.94
C MET A 637 -10.22 -0.53 -2.18
N MET A 638 -9.62 -0.08 -3.28
CA MET A 638 -9.17 1.31 -3.52
C MET A 638 -10.16 2.48 -3.23
N TRP A 639 -11.47 2.23 -3.15
CA TRP A 639 -12.45 3.24 -2.71
C TRP A 639 -12.33 3.60 -1.21
N ILE A 640 -11.74 2.70 -0.41
CA ILE A 640 -11.19 2.95 0.92
C ILE A 640 -9.67 2.82 0.72
N PHE A 641 -8.97 3.96 0.73
CA PHE A 641 -7.54 3.98 0.48
C PHE A 641 -6.79 3.39 1.68
N GLU A 642 -6.09 2.28 1.42
CA GLU A 642 -5.43 1.44 2.42
C GLU A 642 -6.37 1.07 3.59
N TRP A 643 -6.27 1.75 4.73
CA TRP A 643 -6.80 1.25 5.99
C TRP A 643 -8.18 1.81 6.38
N ASP A 644 -8.33 3.14 6.41
CA ASP A 644 -9.52 3.80 6.99
C ASP A 644 -9.99 5.05 6.22
N ILE A 645 -9.32 5.41 5.12
CA ILE A 645 -9.58 6.66 4.39
C ILE A 645 -10.58 6.40 3.27
N ALA A 646 -11.85 6.77 3.45
CA ALA A 646 -12.82 6.76 2.36
C ALA A 646 -12.40 7.80 1.30
N THR A 647 -11.92 7.35 0.14
CA THR A 647 -11.35 8.25 -0.88
C THR A 647 -12.43 9.09 -1.53
N GLY A 648 -12.14 10.31 -1.98
CA GLY A 648 -13.07 11.17 -2.72
C GLY A 648 -12.53 11.67 -4.06
N ASP A 649 -11.50 11.01 -4.59
CA ASP A 649 -10.82 11.43 -5.81
C ASP A 649 -11.45 10.82 -7.07
N SER A 650 -11.45 11.60 -8.15
CA SER A 650 -12.01 11.15 -9.43
C SER A 650 -11.21 10.01 -10.09
N ALA A 651 -9.89 9.94 -9.90
CA ALA A 651 -9.08 8.93 -10.59
C ALA A 651 -9.42 7.52 -10.09
N ALA A 652 -9.56 7.32 -8.78
CA ALA A 652 -10.00 6.06 -8.20
C ALA A 652 -11.48 5.81 -8.49
N LEU A 653 -12.38 6.72 -8.08
CA LEU A 653 -13.83 6.49 -8.12
C LEU A 653 -14.38 6.32 -9.55
N ASP A 654 -13.91 7.11 -10.51
CA ASP A 654 -14.38 6.99 -11.90
C ASP A 654 -13.83 5.73 -12.58
N SER A 655 -12.60 5.32 -12.24
CA SER A 655 -12.03 4.05 -12.73
C SER A 655 -12.77 2.85 -12.16
N ILE A 656 -13.10 2.88 -10.87
CA ILE A 656 -13.93 1.86 -10.20
C ILE A 656 -15.29 1.72 -10.88
N TYR A 657 -15.94 2.86 -11.17
CA TYR A 657 -17.20 2.88 -11.92
C TYR A 657 -17.05 2.25 -13.32
N ALA A 658 -16.01 2.66 -14.07
CA ALA A 658 -15.78 2.17 -15.42
C ALA A 658 -15.53 0.65 -15.48
N VAL A 659 -14.76 0.11 -14.53
CA VAL A 659 -14.48 -1.33 -14.40
C VAL A 659 -15.71 -2.10 -13.91
N THR A 660 -16.49 -1.52 -12.99
CA THR A 660 -17.78 -2.07 -12.54
C THR A 660 -18.73 -2.25 -13.72
N GLY A 661 -18.78 -1.26 -14.62
CA GLY A 661 -19.56 -1.30 -15.85
C GLY A 661 -21.06 -1.39 -15.59
N GLY A 662 -21.77 -2.24 -16.34
CA GLY A 662 -23.22 -2.41 -16.20
C GLY A 662 -23.72 -3.05 -14.89
N ARG A 663 -22.83 -3.28 -13.91
CA ARG A 663 -23.14 -3.96 -12.64
C ARG A 663 -23.21 -3.01 -11.43
N VAL A 664 -23.48 -1.72 -11.66
CA VAL A 664 -23.58 -0.72 -10.59
C VAL A 664 -24.64 -1.09 -9.55
N ASP A 665 -25.81 -1.55 -9.99
CA ASP A 665 -26.89 -1.93 -9.06
C ASP A 665 -26.51 -3.16 -8.21
N GLN A 666 -25.75 -4.10 -8.77
CA GLN A 666 -25.16 -5.21 -8.00
C GLN A 666 -24.20 -4.67 -6.93
N ALA A 667 -23.27 -3.79 -7.31
CA ALA A 667 -22.31 -3.20 -6.38
C ALA A 667 -22.99 -2.42 -5.25
N ILE A 668 -24.14 -1.77 -5.51
CA ILE A 668 -24.95 -1.09 -4.48
C ILE A 668 -25.64 -2.11 -3.58
N ALA A 669 -26.30 -3.13 -4.15
CA ALA A 669 -27.01 -4.15 -3.40
C ALA A 669 -26.10 -4.97 -2.47
N GLU A 670 -24.83 -5.16 -2.83
CA GLU A 670 -23.83 -5.79 -1.95
C GLU A 670 -23.69 -5.02 -0.62
N GLY A 671 -23.76 -3.68 -0.61
CA GLY A 671 -23.72 -2.91 0.63
C GLY A 671 -24.92 -3.15 1.54
N GLU A 672 -26.12 -3.27 0.97
CA GLU A 672 -27.34 -3.61 1.73
C GLU A 672 -27.25 -5.02 2.32
N GLN A 673 -26.70 -5.96 1.55
CA GLN A 673 -26.46 -7.34 2.00
C GLN A 673 -25.43 -7.37 3.14
N ALA A 674 -24.36 -6.59 3.06
CA ALA A 674 -23.36 -6.49 4.12
C ALA A 674 -23.98 -6.03 5.45
N VAL A 675 -24.83 -4.99 5.42
CA VAL A 675 -25.56 -4.51 6.60
C VAL A 675 -26.49 -5.59 7.15
N ALA A 676 -27.23 -6.30 6.29
CA ALA A 676 -28.13 -7.38 6.70
C ALA A 676 -27.37 -8.54 7.38
N LEU A 677 -26.22 -8.93 6.82
CA LEU A 677 -25.35 -9.96 7.39
C LEU A 677 -24.78 -9.52 8.74
N ALA A 678 -24.24 -8.31 8.84
CA ALA A 678 -23.71 -7.77 10.08
C ALA A 678 -24.79 -7.68 11.19
N ARG A 679 -26.02 -7.27 10.85
CA ARG A 679 -27.15 -7.29 11.79
C ARG A 679 -27.50 -8.70 12.25
N ARG A 680 -27.52 -9.68 11.33
CA ARG A 680 -27.75 -11.09 11.67
C ARG A 680 -26.67 -11.61 12.62
N MET A 681 -25.40 -11.30 12.37
CA MET A 681 -24.29 -11.62 13.27
C MET A 681 -24.51 -10.99 14.65
N ARG A 682 -24.88 -9.70 14.71
CA ARG A 682 -25.20 -8.99 15.96
C ARG A 682 -26.33 -9.65 16.72
N ASP A 683 -27.42 -9.99 16.04
CA ASP A 683 -28.60 -10.61 16.65
C ASP A 683 -28.29 -12.01 17.19
N LEU A 684 -27.49 -12.81 16.48
CA LEU A 684 -27.04 -14.13 16.95
C LEU A 684 -26.29 -14.03 18.28
N VAL A 685 -25.31 -13.13 18.38
CA VAL A 685 -24.51 -12.96 19.59
C VAL A 685 -25.33 -12.31 20.71
N ALA A 686 -26.14 -11.30 20.40
CA ALA A 686 -26.98 -10.62 21.38
C ALA A 686 -28.08 -11.52 21.96
N ALA A 687 -28.57 -12.52 21.21
CA ALA A 687 -29.57 -13.47 21.69
C ALA A 687 -29.02 -14.50 22.70
N THR A 688 -27.70 -14.62 22.84
CA THR A 688 -27.09 -15.51 23.84
C THR A 688 -27.33 -14.99 25.26
N ASP A 689 -27.51 -15.92 26.21
CA ASP A 689 -27.63 -15.61 27.63
C ASP A 689 -26.30 -15.04 28.17
N PRO A 690 -26.25 -13.83 28.72
CA PRO A 690 -25.02 -13.28 29.30
C PRO A 690 -24.36 -14.18 30.37
N ALA A 691 -25.13 -15.01 31.08
CA ALA A 691 -24.63 -15.87 32.15
C ALA A 691 -23.83 -17.09 31.64
N THR A 692 -23.93 -17.42 30.34
CA THR A 692 -23.20 -18.54 29.74
C THR A 692 -21.80 -18.16 29.24
N TRP A 693 -21.48 -16.87 29.22
CA TRP A 693 -20.17 -16.34 28.87
C TRP A 693 -19.21 -16.45 30.06
N ARG A 694 -17.93 -16.69 29.78
CA ARG A 694 -16.88 -16.73 30.81
C ARG A 694 -16.72 -15.40 31.54
N ASP A 695 -16.93 -14.30 30.83
CA ASP A 695 -17.01 -12.94 31.35
C ASP A 695 -18.11 -12.18 30.59
N PRO A 696 -19.14 -11.64 31.25
CA PRO A 696 -20.18 -10.83 30.61
C PRO A 696 -19.62 -9.67 29.76
N ARG A 697 -18.46 -9.10 30.13
CA ARG A 697 -17.80 -8.03 29.36
C ARG A 697 -17.34 -8.49 27.98
N LEU A 698 -17.03 -9.79 27.80
CA LEU A 698 -16.68 -10.32 26.48
C LEU A 698 -17.89 -10.31 25.55
N ARG A 699 -19.08 -10.64 26.06
CA ARG A 699 -20.33 -10.52 25.29
C ARG A 699 -20.57 -9.07 24.89
N GLU A 700 -20.45 -8.14 25.84
CA GLU A 700 -20.60 -6.70 25.58
C GLU A 700 -19.65 -6.21 24.50
N ARG A 701 -18.34 -6.46 24.63
CA ARG A 701 -17.33 -6.11 23.62
C ARG A 701 -17.63 -6.70 22.23
N PHE A 702 -18.05 -7.97 22.18
CA PHE A 702 -18.42 -8.60 20.92
C PHE A 702 -19.65 -7.92 20.30
N THR A 703 -20.69 -7.66 21.09
CA THR A 703 -21.88 -6.94 20.59
C THR A 703 -21.56 -5.50 20.18
N SER A 704 -20.72 -4.77 20.91
CA SER A 704 -20.27 -3.41 20.55
C SER A 704 -19.47 -3.41 19.24
N THR A 705 -18.62 -4.41 19.05
CA THR A 705 -17.88 -4.61 17.80
C THR A 705 -18.82 -4.84 16.62
N LEU A 706 -19.86 -5.66 16.80
CA LEU A 706 -20.87 -5.90 15.77
C LEU A 706 -21.76 -4.67 15.51
N ASP A 707 -22.09 -3.89 16.53
CA ASP A 707 -22.79 -2.61 16.38
C ASP A 707 -21.92 -1.57 15.63
N TYR A 708 -20.61 -1.56 15.87
CA TYR A 708 -19.66 -0.78 15.08
C TYR A 708 -19.64 -1.22 13.63
N GLN A 709 -19.52 -2.53 13.36
CA GLN A 709 -19.56 -3.07 12.00
C GLN A 709 -20.86 -2.70 11.26
N VAL A 710 -22.02 -2.84 11.91
CA VAL A 710 -23.31 -2.44 11.32
C VAL A 710 -23.32 -0.96 10.96
N ASN A 711 -22.91 -0.08 11.88
CA ASN A 711 -22.93 1.36 11.65
C ASN A 711 -21.90 1.80 10.59
N LEU A 712 -20.71 1.19 10.58
CA LEU A 712 -19.69 1.42 9.56
C LEU A 712 -20.23 0.99 8.18
N PHE A 713 -20.83 -0.19 8.06
CA PHE A 713 -21.37 -0.69 6.79
C PHE A 713 -22.60 0.08 6.31
N GLU A 714 -23.42 0.63 7.21
CA GLU A 714 -24.48 1.58 6.84
C GLU A 714 -23.90 2.86 6.23
N THR A 715 -22.84 3.39 6.85
CA THR A 715 -22.15 4.60 6.38
C THR A 715 -21.48 4.38 5.04
N LEU A 716 -20.70 3.29 4.91
CA LEU A 716 -20.04 2.89 3.67
C LEU A 716 -21.06 2.49 2.58
N GLY A 717 -22.19 1.88 2.94
CA GLY A 717 -23.31 1.58 2.05
C GLY A 717 -23.98 2.83 1.48
N ALA A 718 -24.15 3.87 2.29
CA ALA A 718 -24.62 5.16 1.80
C ALA A 718 -23.57 5.83 0.89
N TYR A 719 -22.30 5.77 1.30
CA TYR A 719 -21.18 6.33 0.54
C TYR A 719 -21.03 5.70 -0.85
N ARG A 720 -21.02 4.36 -0.93
CA ARG A 720 -20.91 3.63 -2.21
C ARG A 720 -22.02 4.01 -3.18
N THR A 721 -23.24 4.17 -2.67
CA THR A 721 -24.41 4.52 -3.47
C THR A 721 -24.26 5.93 -4.01
N MET A 722 -23.83 6.87 -3.16
CA MET A 722 -23.59 8.26 -3.56
C MET A 722 -22.58 8.36 -4.70
N VAL A 723 -21.40 7.75 -4.55
CA VAL A 723 -20.31 7.89 -5.55
C VAL A 723 -20.62 7.15 -6.86
N LEU A 724 -21.20 5.95 -6.80
CA LEU A 724 -21.54 5.19 -8.00
C LEU A 724 -22.67 5.85 -8.80
N ARG A 725 -23.69 6.41 -8.13
CA ARG A 725 -24.77 7.15 -8.81
C ARG A 725 -24.28 8.48 -9.38
N HIS A 726 -23.36 9.17 -8.70
CA HIS A 726 -22.72 10.38 -9.25
C HIS A 726 -21.94 10.06 -10.52
N ALA A 727 -21.06 9.06 -10.49
CA ALA A 727 -20.32 8.62 -11.68
C ALA A 727 -21.26 8.14 -12.80
N GLN A 728 -22.35 7.44 -12.47
CA GLN A 728 -23.38 7.07 -13.44
C GLN A 728 -24.06 8.27 -14.09
N TRP A 729 -24.34 9.33 -13.32
CA TRP A 729 -24.87 10.58 -13.86
C TRP A 729 -23.85 11.31 -14.72
N LEU A 730 -22.57 11.32 -14.33
CA LEU A 730 -21.51 11.87 -15.17
C LEU A 730 -21.45 11.13 -16.50
N ASP A 731 -21.49 9.80 -16.50
CA ASP A 731 -21.49 9.00 -17.71
C ASP A 731 -22.73 9.27 -18.59
N THR A 732 -23.91 8.93 -18.05
CA THR A 732 -25.16 8.82 -18.81
C THR A 732 -25.95 10.13 -18.87
N GLY A 733 -25.91 10.93 -17.82
CA GLY A 733 -26.81 12.06 -17.59
C GLY A 733 -28.25 11.72 -17.26
N ALA A 734 -28.53 10.46 -16.93
CA ALA A 734 -29.88 10.05 -16.55
C ALA A 734 -30.35 10.81 -15.31
N GLN A 735 -31.59 11.32 -15.35
CA GLN A 735 -32.19 12.01 -14.21
C GLN A 735 -32.31 11.08 -12.99
N ALA A 736 -32.66 9.81 -13.20
CA ALA A 736 -32.74 8.82 -12.12
C ALA A 736 -31.38 8.62 -11.40
N ALA A 737 -30.27 8.65 -12.12
CA ALA A 737 -28.93 8.56 -11.51
C ALA A 737 -28.61 9.82 -10.70
N HIS A 738 -28.97 11.00 -11.21
CA HIS A 738 -28.84 12.26 -10.47
C HIS A 738 -29.66 12.26 -9.17
N ASP A 739 -30.94 11.88 -9.26
CA ASP A 739 -31.84 11.87 -8.10
C ASP A 739 -31.38 10.85 -7.06
N GLY A 740 -30.96 9.66 -7.52
CA GLY A 740 -30.36 8.63 -6.67
C GLY A 740 -29.07 9.11 -5.97
N TRP A 741 -28.22 9.85 -6.68
CA TRP A 741 -27.04 10.48 -6.08
C TRP A 741 -27.42 11.49 -4.99
N ARG A 742 -28.35 12.43 -5.27
CA ARG A 742 -28.78 13.44 -4.28
C ARG A 742 -29.40 12.82 -3.03
N GLN A 743 -30.20 11.77 -3.21
CA GLN A 743 -30.79 11.02 -2.11
C GLN A 743 -29.70 10.34 -1.27
N ALA A 744 -28.81 9.58 -1.92
CA ALA A 744 -27.74 8.86 -1.25
C ALA A 744 -26.76 9.79 -0.53
N GLU A 745 -26.49 10.97 -1.08
CA GLU A 745 -25.67 11.99 -0.41
C GLU A 745 -26.27 12.44 0.93
N THR A 746 -27.59 12.65 0.98
CA THR A 746 -28.26 13.05 2.22
C THR A 746 -28.15 11.95 3.28
N VAL A 747 -28.32 10.69 2.87
CA VAL A 747 -28.17 9.52 3.74
C VAL A 747 -26.72 9.39 4.22
N TYR A 748 -25.74 9.54 3.32
CA TYR A 748 -24.32 9.46 3.64
C TYR A 748 -23.93 10.51 4.67
N ARG A 749 -24.28 11.79 4.47
CA ARG A 749 -23.94 12.85 5.43
C ARG A 749 -24.51 12.56 6.82
N GLY A 750 -25.76 12.11 6.89
CA GLY A 750 -26.39 11.71 8.16
C GLY A 750 -25.70 10.51 8.82
N ALA A 751 -25.42 9.46 8.06
CA ALA A 751 -24.76 8.25 8.58
C ALA A 751 -23.32 8.55 9.04
N ARG A 752 -22.55 9.31 8.25
CA ARG A 752 -21.20 9.78 8.57
C ARG A 752 -21.18 10.59 9.86
N ASP A 753 -22.11 11.53 10.04
CA ASP A 753 -22.18 12.35 11.25
C ASP A 753 -22.49 11.51 12.49
N VAL A 754 -23.40 10.52 12.37
CA VAL A 754 -23.67 9.55 13.44
C VAL A 754 -22.43 8.72 13.75
N HIS A 755 -21.74 8.22 12.73
CA HIS A 755 -20.54 7.40 12.89
C HIS A 755 -19.41 8.19 13.58
N ALA A 756 -19.12 9.40 13.08
CA ALA A 756 -18.11 10.29 13.65
C ALA A 756 -18.46 10.71 15.10
N GLN A 757 -19.74 10.99 15.38
CA GLN A 757 -20.17 11.34 16.74
C GLN A 757 -20.03 10.15 17.70
N ARG A 758 -20.36 8.94 17.25
CA ARG A 758 -20.36 7.74 18.10
C ARG A 758 -18.96 7.21 18.36
N TYR A 759 -18.08 7.26 17.35
CA TYR A 759 -16.80 6.54 17.36
C TYR A 759 -15.58 7.45 17.23
N GLY A 760 -15.74 8.76 17.00
CA GLY A 760 -14.61 9.68 16.80
C GLY A 760 -13.68 9.85 18.01
N GLY A 761 -14.11 9.43 19.20
CA GLY A 761 -13.28 9.40 20.42
C GLY A 761 -13.08 7.99 21.00
N ASP A 762 -13.53 6.95 20.28
CA ASP A 762 -13.36 5.56 20.69
C ASP A 762 -12.02 5.04 20.18
N LEU A 763 -11.13 4.62 21.09
CA LEU A 763 -9.81 4.12 20.72
C LEU A 763 -9.84 2.65 20.32
N ASP A 764 -10.80 1.87 20.79
CA ASP A 764 -10.92 0.44 20.45
C ASP A 764 -11.67 0.26 19.13
N LEU A 765 -12.60 1.15 18.81
CA LEU A 765 -13.46 1.14 17.62
C LEU A 765 -13.53 2.55 16.97
N PRO A 766 -12.42 3.11 16.47
CA PRO A 766 -12.35 4.48 15.98
C PRO A 766 -13.15 4.69 14.69
N ALA A 767 -13.61 5.93 14.49
CA ALA A 767 -14.28 6.32 13.26
C ALA A 767 -13.33 6.31 12.05
N TYR A 768 -13.81 5.89 10.88
CA TYR A 768 -13.08 6.03 9.62
C TYR A 768 -12.88 7.50 9.23
N ASN A 769 -11.82 7.77 8.45
CA ASN A 769 -11.52 9.10 7.95
C ASN A 769 -12.30 9.42 6.65
N PHE A 770 -13.34 10.23 6.78
CA PHE A 770 -14.19 10.66 5.66
C PHE A 770 -13.79 12.01 5.02
N THR A 771 -12.65 12.58 5.41
CA THR A 771 -12.21 13.90 4.91
C THR A 771 -12.09 13.95 3.38
N ALA A 772 -11.50 12.91 2.78
CA ALA A 772 -11.32 12.84 1.34
C ALA A 772 -12.66 12.70 0.61
N ALA A 773 -13.53 11.79 1.07
CA ALA A 773 -14.90 11.63 0.58
C ALA A 773 -15.69 12.95 0.59
N ASP A 774 -15.62 13.71 1.68
CA ASP A 774 -16.31 14.99 1.84
C ASP A 774 -15.78 16.08 0.90
N LEU A 775 -14.46 16.13 0.72
CA LEU A 775 -13.82 16.99 -0.28
C LEU A 775 -14.32 16.65 -1.69
N GLY A 776 -14.43 15.37 -2.04
CA GLY A 776 -15.01 14.91 -3.30
C GLY A 776 -16.47 15.34 -3.47
N ALA A 777 -17.30 15.10 -2.46
CA ALA A 777 -18.72 15.45 -2.46
C ALA A 777 -18.96 16.95 -2.66
N VAL A 778 -18.18 17.82 -2.01
CA VAL A 778 -18.28 19.29 -2.19
C VAL A 778 -17.97 19.72 -3.62
N ARG A 779 -17.09 19.02 -4.33
CA ARG A 779 -16.77 19.29 -5.75
C ARG A 779 -17.87 18.77 -6.66
N ALA A 780 -18.35 17.55 -6.41
CA ALA A 780 -19.49 16.96 -7.11
C ALA A 780 -20.73 17.89 -7.04
N ASP A 781 -21.05 18.43 -5.86
CA ASP A 781 -22.14 19.41 -5.65
C ASP A 781 -22.04 20.64 -6.54
N ARG A 782 -20.82 21.09 -6.85
CA ARG A 782 -20.58 22.30 -7.65
C ARG A 782 -20.69 22.04 -9.14
N ASP A 783 -20.65 20.78 -9.60
CA ASP A 783 -20.62 20.43 -11.03
C ASP A 783 -21.77 21.05 -11.86
N PRO A 784 -23.05 20.96 -11.45
CA PRO A 784 -24.14 21.56 -12.21
C PRO A 784 -24.01 23.08 -12.34
N ALA A 785 -23.61 23.78 -11.27
CA ALA A 785 -23.40 25.21 -11.28
C ALA A 785 -22.21 25.60 -12.17
N MET A 786 -21.12 24.82 -12.12
CA MET A 786 -19.95 25.03 -12.99
C MET A 786 -20.29 24.78 -14.46
N ALA A 787 -21.14 23.81 -14.78
CA ALA A 787 -21.63 23.57 -16.14
C ALA A 787 -22.38 24.80 -16.69
N TRP A 788 -23.28 25.38 -15.88
CA TRP A 788 -24.01 26.59 -16.25
C TRP A 788 -23.11 27.82 -16.39
N ALA A 789 -22.16 28.00 -15.47
CA ALA A 789 -21.14 29.04 -15.60
C ALA A 789 -20.32 28.87 -16.90
N ALA A 790 -19.97 27.64 -17.26
CA ALA A 790 -19.26 27.36 -18.49
C ALA A 790 -20.09 27.71 -19.74
N ARG A 791 -21.39 27.38 -19.75
CA ARG A 791 -22.33 27.76 -20.82
C ARG A 791 -22.48 29.27 -20.94
N ALA A 792 -22.60 29.99 -19.82
CA ALA A 792 -22.68 31.45 -19.81
C ALA A 792 -21.42 32.10 -20.39
N LEU A 793 -20.23 31.59 -20.01
CA LEU A 793 -18.96 32.03 -20.57
C LEU A 793 -18.84 31.69 -22.06
N LEU A 794 -19.29 30.52 -22.52
CA LEU A 794 -19.34 30.19 -23.94
C LEU A 794 -20.26 31.12 -24.71
N ALA A 795 -21.44 31.43 -24.18
CA ALA A 795 -22.37 32.38 -24.80
C ALA A 795 -21.75 33.79 -24.90
N LEU A 796 -21.00 34.22 -23.87
CA LEU A 796 -20.24 35.47 -23.91
C LEU A 796 -19.16 35.45 -25.00
N ILE A 797 -18.39 34.37 -25.12
CA ILE A 797 -17.37 34.25 -26.18
C ILE A 797 -18.03 34.22 -27.56
N LEU A 798 -19.16 33.51 -27.70
CA LEU A 798 -19.94 33.47 -28.94
C LEU A 798 -20.41 34.88 -29.33
N LEU A 799 -20.92 35.67 -28.37
CA LEU A 799 -21.29 37.06 -28.61
C LEU A 799 -20.10 37.89 -29.09
N VAL A 800 -18.93 37.73 -28.47
CA VAL A 800 -17.69 38.38 -28.92
C VAL A 800 -17.35 37.98 -30.36
N PHE A 801 -17.44 36.70 -30.72
CA PHE A 801 -17.17 36.24 -32.08
C PHE A 801 -18.20 36.76 -33.10
N LEU A 802 -19.49 36.79 -32.76
CA LEU A 802 -20.54 37.36 -33.61
C LEU A 802 -20.35 38.87 -33.83
N LEU A 803 -19.99 39.62 -32.79
CA LEU A 803 -19.62 41.03 -32.90
C LEU A 803 -18.36 41.21 -33.78
N GLY A 804 -17.40 40.29 -33.67
CA GLY A 804 -16.18 40.28 -34.47
C GLY A 804 -16.43 40.01 -35.96
N LEU A 805 -17.41 39.16 -36.29
CA LEU A 805 -17.85 38.91 -37.66
C LEU A 805 -18.52 40.15 -38.27
N ARG A 806 -19.34 40.88 -37.51
CA ARG A 806 -19.94 42.15 -37.93
C ARG A 806 -18.90 43.26 -38.11
N GLY A 807 -17.95 43.36 -37.17
CA GLY A 807 -16.84 44.32 -37.21
C GLY A 807 -17.24 45.81 -37.16
N ARG A 808 -18.48 46.13 -36.75
CA ARG A 808 -19.04 47.49 -36.62
C ARG A 808 -19.79 47.61 -35.28
N GLY A 809 -19.98 48.83 -34.77
CA GLY A 809 -20.64 49.11 -33.49
C GLY A 809 -19.69 49.19 -32.28
N ARG A 810 -20.23 49.47 -31.08
CA ARG A 810 -19.46 49.57 -29.82
C ARG A 810 -18.76 48.25 -29.51
N GLY A 811 -17.43 48.26 -29.37
CA GLY A 811 -16.63 47.06 -29.10
C GLY A 811 -16.39 46.12 -30.31
N GLY A 812 -16.99 46.41 -31.47
CA GLY A 812 -16.90 45.55 -32.65
C GLY A 812 -15.50 45.47 -33.26
N ARG A 813 -14.67 46.51 -33.10
CA ARG A 813 -13.28 46.50 -33.59
C ARG A 813 -12.37 45.63 -32.71
N ALA A 814 -12.54 45.71 -31.39
CA ALA A 814 -11.85 44.80 -30.46
C ALA A 814 -12.22 43.34 -30.70
N ALA A 815 -13.52 43.07 -30.81
CA ALA A 815 -14.06 41.74 -31.11
C ALA A 815 -13.52 41.16 -32.43
N ARG A 816 -13.45 41.97 -33.50
CA ARG A 816 -12.87 41.55 -34.78
C ARG A 816 -11.37 41.28 -34.68
N ALA A 817 -10.66 42.08 -33.89
CA ALA A 817 -9.24 41.88 -33.65
C ALA A 817 -8.97 40.58 -32.88
N LEU A 818 -9.77 40.27 -31.85
CA LEU A 818 -9.69 39.03 -31.08
C LEU A 818 -9.99 37.79 -31.93
N LEU A 819 -11.05 37.83 -32.75
CA LEU A 819 -11.38 36.74 -33.67
C LEU A 819 -10.24 36.49 -34.66
N LEU A 820 -9.72 37.54 -35.29
CA LEU A 820 -8.58 37.41 -36.20
C LEU A 820 -7.31 36.97 -35.47
N GLY A 821 -7.07 37.41 -34.24
CA GLY A 821 -5.94 36.98 -33.42
C GLY A 821 -5.98 35.49 -33.09
N ALA A 822 -7.18 34.96 -32.81
CA ALA A 822 -7.40 33.56 -32.50
C ALA A 822 -7.07 32.63 -33.69
N VAL A 823 -7.63 32.91 -34.87
CA VAL A 823 -7.59 31.96 -36.02
C VAL A 823 -6.70 32.40 -37.18
N ARG A 824 -6.45 33.69 -37.34
CA ARG A 824 -5.74 34.27 -38.50
C ARG A 824 -4.78 35.40 -38.08
N PRO A 825 -3.83 35.16 -37.16
CA PRO A 825 -2.98 36.20 -36.57
C PRO A 825 -2.22 37.04 -37.59
N TRP A 826 -1.88 36.48 -38.76
CA TRP A 826 -1.25 37.20 -39.88
C TRP A 826 -2.12 38.30 -40.51
N ARG A 827 -3.44 38.30 -40.27
CA ARG A 827 -4.36 39.34 -40.72
C ARG A 827 -4.51 40.47 -39.70
N VAL A 828 -4.12 40.26 -38.44
CA VAL A 828 -4.23 41.27 -37.38
C VAL A 828 -3.38 42.50 -37.69
N ALA A 829 -2.19 42.32 -38.27
CA ALA A 829 -1.30 43.43 -38.65
C ALA A 829 -1.92 44.43 -39.65
N ARG A 830 -2.98 44.04 -40.37
CA ARG A 830 -3.69 44.89 -41.34
C ARG A 830 -4.85 45.69 -40.73
N LEU A 831 -5.15 45.47 -39.46
CA LEU A 831 -6.20 46.21 -38.76
C LEU A 831 -5.67 47.60 -38.36
N GLU A 832 -6.47 48.62 -38.60
CA GLU A 832 -6.24 49.95 -38.05
C GLU A 832 -6.40 49.93 -36.53
N SER A 833 -5.52 50.64 -35.81
CA SER A 833 -5.65 50.80 -34.36
C SER A 833 -6.96 51.54 -34.05
N PRO A 834 -7.80 51.04 -33.11
CA PRO A 834 -9.06 51.70 -32.83
C PRO A 834 -8.85 53.06 -32.13
N PRO A 835 -9.62 54.09 -32.51
CA PRO A 835 -9.61 55.39 -31.84
C PRO A 835 -10.38 55.35 -30.51
N SER A 836 -11.31 54.41 -30.37
CA SER A 836 -12.15 54.20 -29.19
C SER A 836 -11.35 53.67 -28.00
N ARG A 837 -11.41 54.37 -26.85
CA ARG A 837 -10.84 53.88 -25.57
C ARG A 837 -11.50 52.56 -25.14
N LEU A 838 -12.80 52.41 -25.39
CA LEU A 838 -13.55 51.20 -25.07
C LEU A 838 -12.95 49.98 -25.79
N ASP A 839 -12.71 50.06 -27.11
CA ASP A 839 -12.12 48.94 -27.86
C ASP A 839 -10.70 48.59 -27.40
N ARG A 840 -9.92 49.61 -26.97
CA ARG A 840 -8.57 49.41 -26.42
C ARG A 840 -8.57 48.72 -25.06
N VAL A 841 -9.65 48.86 -24.27
CA VAL A 841 -9.82 48.16 -23.01
C VAL A 841 -10.37 46.75 -23.24
N LEU A 842 -11.43 46.63 -24.05
CA LEU A 842 -12.12 45.36 -24.29
C LEU A 842 -11.20 44.28 -24.90
N VAL A 843 -10.21 44.66 -25.73
CA VAL A 843 -9.29 43.71 -26.39
C VAL A 843 -8.44 42.91 -25.40
N TRP A 844 -8.20 43.40 -24.19
CA TRP A 844 -7.43 42.66 -23.17
C TRP A 844 -8.29 42.28 -21.95
N LEU A 845 -9.24 43.13 -21.56
CA LEU A 845 -10.08 42.88 -20.38
C LEU A 845 -11.00 41.68 -20.57
N VAL A 846 -11.67 41.57 -21.73
CA VAL A 846 -12.60 40.46 -21.98
C VAL A 846 -11.87 39.10 -21.96
N PRO A 847 -10.76 38.90 -22.69
CA PRO A 847 -9.99 37.67 -22.57
C PRO A 847 -9.44 37.40 -21.17
N ALA A 848 -9.00 38.42 -20.44
CA ALA A 848 -8.50 38.26 -19.07
C ALA A 848 -9.60 37.76 -18.12
N VAL A 849 -10.78 38.38 -18.14
CA VAL A 849 -11.93 37.96 -17.34
C VAL A 849 -12.36 36.55 -17.72
N VAL A 850 -12.47 36.24 -19.01
CA VAL A 850 -12.84 34.88 -19.48
C VAL A 850 -11.79 33.85 -19.09
N LEU A 851 -10.50 34.18 -19.18
CA LEU A 851 -9.42 33.27 -18.78
C LEU A 851 -9.52 32.95 -17.28
N VAL A 852 -9.56 33.97 -16.43
CA VAL A 852 -9.67 33.81 -14.97
C VAL A 852 -10.93 33.03 -14.61
N ALA A 853 -12.10 33.45 -15.12
CA ALA A 853 -13.36 32.79 -14.84
C ALA A 853 -13.37 31.33 -15.33
N SER A 854 -12.83 31.05 -16.52
CA SER A 854 -12.76 29.67 -17.04
C SER A 854 -11.88 28.75 -16.19
N ARG A 855 -10.76 29.27 -15.66
CA ARG A 855 -9.90 28.48 -14.76
C ARG A 855 -10.56 28.30 -13.40
N ALA A 856 -11.21 29.33 -12.88
CA ALA A 856 -11.93 29.24 -11.62
C ALA A 856 -13.06 28.20 -11.71
N VAL A 857 -13.86 28.22 -12.79
CA VAL A 857 -14.89 27.21 -13.08
C VAL A 857 -14.31 25.80 -13.15
N TYR A 858 -13.19 25.62 -13.87
CA TYR A 858 -12.51 24.32 -13.98
C TYR A 858 -12.02 23.76 -12.64
N THR A 859 -11.61 24.64 -11.72
CA THR A 859 -11.16 24.28 -10.37
C THR A 859 -12.27 24.31 -9.33
N TRP A 860 -13.55 24.38 -9.73
CA TRP A 860 -14.70 24.57 -8.84
C TRP A 860 -14.58 25.76 -7.88
N PHE A 861 -13.74 26.76 -8.18
CA PHE A 861 -13.34 27.83 -7.26
C PHE A 861 -12.70 27.33 -5.95
N ALA A 862 -12.02 26.17 -6.00
CA ALA A 862 -11.44 25.50 -4.83
C ALA A 862 -9.91 25.31 -4.90
N ALA A 863 -9.25 25.62 -6.03
CA ALA A 863 -7.82 25.36 -6.21
C ALA A 863 -6.94 26.59 -6.48
N PRO A 864 -6.68 27.44 -5.47
CA PRO A 864 -5.84 28.62 -5.62
C PRO A 864 -4.40 28.31 -6.07
N ALA A 865 -3.81 27.18 -5.68
CA ALA A 865 -2.47 26.79 -6.14
C ALA A 865 -2.44 26.52 -7.66
N HIS A 866 -3.47 25.84 -8.17
CA HIS A 866 -3.63 25.64 -9.61
C HIS A 866 -3.81 26.98 -10.35
N LEU A 867 -4.60 27.90 -9.79
CA LEU A 867 -4.78 29.24 -10.36
C LEU A 867 -3.49 30.05 -10.33
N LEU A 868 -2.71 30.00 -9.24
CA LEU A 868 -1.44 30.69 -9.11
C LEU A 868 -0.47 30.27 -10.22
N VAL A 869 -0.30 28.96 -10.42
CA VAL A 869 0.60 28.41 -11.44
C VAL A 869 0.10 28.76 -12.84
N THR A 870 -1.18 28.49 -13.13
CA THR A 870 -1.71 28.67 -14.50
C THR A 870 -1.88 30.13 -14.90
N LEU A 871 -2.50 30.96 -14.05
CA LEU A 871 -2.70 32.38 -14.31
C LEU A 871 -1.39 33.16 -14.18
N GLY A 872 -0.51 32.78 -13.24
CA GLY A 872 0.84 33.33 -13.14
C GLY A 872 1.65 33.10 -14.41
N GLY A 873 1.56 31.90 -15.00
CA GLY A 873 2.21 31.60 -16.27
C GLY A 873 1.73 32.50 -17.42
N TRP A 874 0.41 32.70 -17.54
CA TRP A 874 -0.18 33.63 -18.52
C TRP A 874 0.22 35.08 -18.26
N LEU A 875 0.21 35.52 -17.01
CA LEU A 875 0.57 36.88 -16.61
C LEU A 875 2.05 37.17 -16.95
N LEU A 876 2.95 36.26 -16.60
CA LEU A 876 4.38 36.37 -16.91
C LEU A 876 4.61 36.40 -18.42
N PHE A 877 3.96 35.50 -19.17
CA PHE A 877 4.06 35.50 -20.64
C PHE A 877 3.59 36.85 -21.22
N ALA A 878 2.41 37.31 -20.81
CA ALA A 878 1.83 38.58 -21.25
C ALA A 878 2.72 39.77 -20.90
N ALA A 879 3.27 39.81 -19.68
CA ALA A 879 4.16 40.85 -19.20
C ALA A 879 5.47 40.90 -20.01
N VAL A 880 6.10 39.75 -20.25
CA VAL A 880 7.35 39.68 -21.03
C VAL A 880 7.13 40.17 -22.47
N VAL A 881 6.08 39.71 -23.15
CA VAL A 881 5.81 40.17 -24.53
C VAL A 881 5.40 41.66 -24.55
N ARG A 882 4.70 42.14 -23.52
CA ARG A 882 4.37 43.56 -23.36
C ARG A 882 5.62 44.42 -23.16
N LEU A 883 6.62 43.93 -22.40
CA LEU A 883 7.91 44.57 -22.21
C LEU A 883 8.71 44.62 -23.53
N ILE A 884 8.72 43.51 -24.28
CA ILE A 884 9.35 43.40 -25.60
C ILE A 884 8.82 44.45 -26.58
N VAL A 885 7.50 44.69 -26.59
CA VAL A 885 6.86 45.69 -27.47
C VAL A 885 7.21 47.13 -27.05
N GLY A 886 7.52 47.36 -25.76
CA GLY A 886 7.97 48.64 -25.22
C GLY A 886 6.90 49.72 -25.26
N ARG A 887 7.24 50.95 -25.66
CA ARG A 887 6.28 52.08 -25.74
C ARG A 887 5.35 52.04 -26.96
N ARG A 888 5.48 51.05 -27.86
CA ARG A 888 4.63 50.92 -29.06
C ARG A 888 3.20 50.52 -28.67
N ASP A 889 2.25 50.81 -29.56
CA ASP A 889 0.83 50.48 -29.36
C ASP A 889 0.64 48.96 -29.14
N PRO A 890 0.14 48.52 -27.96
CA PRO A 890 0.02 47.11 -27.64
C PRO A 890 -1.30 46.48 -28.14
N PHE A 891 -2.18 47.24 -28.78
CA PHE A 891 -3.50 46.75 -29.21
C PHE A 891 -3.45 45.44 -30.00
N HIS A 892 -2.58 45.36 -31.02
CA HIS A 892 -2.45 44.16 -31.87
C HIS A 892 -1.85 42.97 -31.14
N LEU A 893 -0.95 43.22 -30.17
CA LEU A 893 -0.42 42.17 -29.30
C LEU A 893 -1.55 41.56 -28.46
N TRP A 894 -2.33 42.41 -27.80
CA TRP A 894 -3.46 41.96 -26.98
C TRP A 894 -4.55 41.26 -27.80
N ALA A 895 -4.78 41.70 -29.04
CA ALA A 895 -5.69 41.02 -29.95
C ALA A 895 -5.27 39.56 -30.22
N VAL A 896 -3.97 39.29 -30.33
CA VAL A 896 -3.45 37.94 -30.58
C VAL A 896 -3.41 37.10 -29.31
N ILE A 897 -2.78 37.59 -28.23
CA ILE A 897 -2.71 36.85 -26.95
C ILE A 897 -4.13 36.60 -26.43
N GLY A 898 -4.97 37.63 -26.43
CA GLY A 898 -6.37 37.54 -26.01
C GLY A 898 -7.20 36.65 -26.92
N GLY A 899 -7.00 36.70 -28.24
CA GLY A 899 -7.67 35.79 -29.18
C GLY A 899 -7.34 34.32 -28.93
N VAL A 900 -6.07 33.99 -28.72
CA VAL A 900 -5.65 32.61 -28.40
C VAL A 900 -6.14 32.19 -27.01
N ALA A 901 -6.14 33.09 -26.03
CA ALA A 901 -6.72 32.83 -24.71
C ALA A 901 -8.22 32.47 -24.82
N LEU A 902 -8.99 33.23 -25.60
CA LEU A 902 -10.41 32.91 -25.88
C LEU A 902 -10.55 31.56 -26.58
N LEU A 903 -9.73 31.24 -27.59
CA LEU A 903 -9.74 29.95 -28.27
C LEU A 903 -9.52 28.78 -27.29
N ARG A 904 -8.53 28.89 -26.42
CA ARG A 904 -8.23 27.88 -25.38
C ARG A 904 -9.35 27.79 -24.33
N SER A 905 -9.97 28.92 -23.98
CA SER A 905 -11.12 28.93 -23.10
C SER A 905 -12.33 28.26 -23.74
N VAL A 906 -12.58 28.42 -25.05
CA VAL A 906 -13.65 27.68 -25.74
C VAL A 906 -13.43 26.18 -25.64
N LEU A 907 -12.22 25.68 -25.91
CA LEU A 907 -11.91 24.24 -25.82
C LEU A 907 -12.21 23.68 -24.43
N LEU A 908 -11.74 24.36 -23.38
CA LEU A 908 -12.02 23.96 -22.00
C LEU A 908 -13.51 24.05 -21.69
N LEU A 909 -14.12 25.21 -21.87
CA LEU A 909 -15.51 25.46 -21.47
C LEU A 909 -16.48 24.55 -22.22
N ALA A 910 -16.19 24.18 -23.48
CA ALA A 910 -16.98 23.19 -24.23
C ALA A 910 -16.98 21.82 -23.54
N ALA A 911 -15.83 21.38 -23.03
CA ALA A 911 -15.75 20.12 -22.28
C ALA A 911 -16.47 20.21 -20.92
N LEU A 912 -16.50 21.39 -20.30
CA LEU A 912 -17.18 21.63 -19.01
C LEU A 912 -18.70 21.88 -19.15
N ALA A 913 -19.17 22.30 -20.31
CA ALA A 913 -20.56 22.75 -20.51
C ALA A 913 -21.59 21.64 -20.33
N GLY A 914 -21.20 20.37 -20.41
CA GLY A 914 -22.08 19.23 -20.18
C GLY A 914 -22.52 19.16 -18.72
N ARG A 915 -21.64 18.67 -17.85
CA ARG A 915 -21.90 18.41 -16.43
C ARG A 915 -20.73 18.87 -15.55
N GLY A 916 -20.08 19.98 -15.94
CA GLY A 916 -19.04 20.61 -15.13
C GLY A 916 -17.69 19.89 -15.21
N PRO A 917 -16.73 20.26 -14.32
CA PRO A 917 -15.42 19.65 -14.30
C PRO A 917 -15.42 18.17 -13.90
N GLY A 918 -16.39 17.68 -13.15
CA GLY A 918 -16.56 16.25 -12.87
C GLY A 918 -16.66 15.43 -14.16
N LYS A 919 -17.48 15.83 -15.14
CA LYS A 919 -17.55 15.11 -16.43
C LYS A 919 -16.27 15.21 -17.24
N TYR A 920 -15.57 16.34 -17.15
CA TYR A 920 -14.28 16.49 -17.80
C TYR A 920 -13.29 15.45 -17.26
N TRP A 921 -13.18 15.32 -15.93
CA TRP A 921 -12.27 14.37 -15.30
C TRP A 921 -12.71 12.93 -15.47
N PHE A 922 -14.00 12.62 -15.33
CA PHE A 922 -14.55 11.32 -15.65
C PHE A 922 -14.14 10.85 -17.06
N ALA A 923 -14.35 11.68 -18.08
CA ALA A 923 -13.98 11.34 -19.44
C ALA A 923 -12.46 11.26 -19.62
N PHE A 924 -11.69 12.07 -18.87
CA PHE A 924 -10.24 12.02 -18.87
C PHE A 924 -9.73 10.68 -18.34
N TRP A 925 -10.28 10.15 -17.25
CA TRP A 925 -9.84 8.87 -16.67
C TRP A 925 -10.32 7.66 -17.48
N THR A 926 -11.61 7.66 -17.87
CA THR A 926 -12.30 6.47 -18.36
C THR A 926 -12.33 6.32 -19.87
N SER A 927 -12.08 7.40 -20.64
CA SER A 927 -12.17 7.40 -22.11
C SER A 927 -10.85 7.75 -22.79
N PRO A 928 -10.04 6.74 -23.19
CA PRO A 928 -8.77 6.97 -23.90
C PRO A 928 -8.95 7.82 -25.16
N THR A 929 -10.03 7.60 -25.92
CA THR A 929 -10.33 8.35 -27.14
C THR A 929 -10.61 9.83 -26.87
N LEU A 930 -11.52 10.14 -25.92
CA LEU A 930 -11.87 11.52 -25.61
C LEU A 930 -10.69 12.27 -24.99
N ARG A 931 -9.95 11.61 -24.08
CA ARG A 931 -8.70 12.11 -23.52
C ARG A 931 -7.71 12.46 -24.64
N SER A 932 -7.48 11.53 -25.57
CA SER A 932 -6.51 11.71 -26.65
C SER A 932 -6.87 12.86 -27.58
N VAL A 933 -8.14 12.97 -27.98
CA VAL A 933 -8.65 14.07 -28.81
C VAL A 933 -8.49 15.40 -28.08
N TYR A 934 -8.91 15.47 -26.82
CA TYR A 934 -8.82 16.71 -26.04
C TYR A 934 -7.37 17.15 -25.84
N VAL A 935 -6.49 16.26 -25.38
CA VAL A 935 -5.07 16.54 -25.15
C VAL A 935 -4.38 16.99 -26.44
N THR A 936 -4.66 16.31 -27.57
CA THR A 936 -4.10 16.68 -28.88
C THR A 936 -4.45 18.13 -29.26
N VAL A 937 -5.73 18.47 -29.18
CA VAL A 937 -6.21 19.80 -29.59
C VAL A 937 -5.79 20.87 -28.57
N ALA A 938 -5.85 20.58 -27.27
CA ALA A 938 -5.46 21.50 -26.21
C ALA A 938 -3.96 21.80 -26.24
N PHE A 939 -3.12 20.80 -26.54
CA PHE A 939 -1.68 20.98 -26.71
C PHE A 939 -1.35 21.75 -27.99
N ALA A 940 -1.99 21.42 -29.11
CA ALA A 940 -1.82 22.19 -30.35
C ALA A 940 -2.23 23.67 -30.17
N ALA A 941 -3.33 23.93 -29.46
CA ALA A 941 -3.77 25.29 -29.13
C ALA A 941 -2.83 26.00 -28.13
N PHE A 942 -2.11 25.25 -27.28
CA PHE A 942 -1.07 25.80 -26.41
C PHE A 942 0.11 26.26 -27.25
N CYS A 943 0.61 25.40 -28.14
CA CYS A 943 1.72 25.75 -29.03
C CYS A 943 1.36 26.89 -30.01
N TRP A 944 0.08 26.98 -30.41
CA TRP A 944 -0.43 28.05 -31.26
C TRP A 944 -0.22 29.45 -30.67
N LEU A 945 -0.23 29.60 -29.34
CA LEU A 945 0.08 30.86 -28.66
C LEU A 945 1.44 31.42 -29.08
N PHE A 946 2.46 30.57 -29.10
CA PHE A 946 3.82 30.96 -29.47
C PHE A 946 3.89 31.30 -30.95
N VAL A 947 3.30 30.47 -31.83
CA VAL A 947 3.28 30.74 -33.28
C VAL A 947 2.58 32.07 -33.59
N ALA A 948 1.41 32.31 -33.01
CA ALA A 948 0.64 33.53 -33.22
C ALA A 948 1.40 34.76 -32.70
N THR A 949 2.05 34.64 -31.55
CA THR A 949 2.88 35.70 -30.95
C THR A 949 4.08 36.05 -31.84
N ALA A 950 4.82 35.05 -32.34
CA ALA A 950 5.93 35.27 -33.27
C ALA A 950 5.46 35.95 -34.57
N VAL A 951 4.26 35.59 -35.06
CA VAL A 951 3.67 36.19 -36.27
C VAL A 951 3.34 37.67 -36.05
N VAL A 952 2.72 38.06 -34.93
CA VAL A 952 2.39 39.48 -34.69
C VAL A 952 3.62 40.33 -34.41
N LEU A 953 4.60 39.79 -33.69
CA LEU A 953 5.91 40.42 -33.47
C LEU A 953 6.61 40.72 -34.80
N ARG A 954 6.54 39.80 -35.76
CA ARG A 954 7.10 39.98 -37.11
C ARG A 954 6.28 40.96 -37.95
N ASP A 955 4.99 40.70 -38.12
CA ASP A 955 4.17 41.36 -39.15
C ASP A 955 3.71 42.75 -38.72
N ARG A 956 3.47 42.99 -37.43
CA ARG A 956 3.02 44.30 -36.91
C ARG A 956 4.16 45.13 -36.35
N TYR A 957 5.05 44.52 -35.57
CA TYR A 957 6.13 45.23 -34.89
C TYR A 957 7.44 45.26 -35.70
N GLY A 958 7.43 44.73 -36.93
CA GLY A 958 8.53 44.84 -37.89
C GLY A 958 9.79 44.07 -37.50
N LEU A 959 9.68 43.12 -36.58
CA LEU A 959 10.82 42.32 -36.13
C LEU A 959 11.24 41.32 -37.21
N LEU A 960 12.55 41.13 -37.37
CA LEU A 960 13.09 40.08 -38.25
C LEU A 960 12.58 38.72 -37.78
N ARG A 961 12.31 37.79 -38.70
CA ARG A 961 11.79 36.43 -38.38
C ARG A 961 12.54 35.77 -37.23
N ARG A 962 13.88 35.80 -37.30
CA ARG A 962 14.77 35.20 -36.30
C ARG A 962 14.62 35.84 -34.92
N ARG A 963 14.52 37.18 -34.87
CA ARG A 963 14.29 37.95 -33.64
C ARG A 963 12.88 37.77 -33.09
N ALA A 964 11.85 37.68 -33.94
CA ALA A 964 10.48 37.42 -33.50
C ALA A 964 10.34 36.03 -32.87
N VAL A 965 10.98 35.02 -33.46
CA VAL A 965 11.05 33.67 -32.87
C VAL A 965 11.86 33.70 -31.57
N GLY A 966 13.04 34.33 -31.56
CA GLY A 966 13.88 34.45 -30.37
C GLY A 966 13.15 35.10 -29.18
N LEU A 967 12.50 36.24 -29.40
CA LEU A 967 11.74 36.93 -28.34
C LEU A 967 10.48 36.16 -27.89
N THR A 968 9.91 35.31 -28.75
CA THR A 968 8.82 34.41 -28.35
C THR A 968 9.35 33.27 -27.48
N LEU A 969 10.55 32.75 -27.76
CA LEU A 969 11.21 31.76 -26.90
C LEU A 969 11.54 32.36 -25.53
N VAL A 970 11.99 33.62 -25.46
CA VAL A 970 12.13 34.34 -24.18
C VAL A 970 10.79 34.39 -23.43
N ALA A 971 9.71 34.76 -24.11
CA ALA A 971 8.39 34.85 -23.48
C ALA A 971 7.85 33.50 -22.99
N GLY A 972 8.19 32.38 -23.64
CA GLY A 972 7.84 31.03 -23.17
C GLY A 972 8.79 30.49 -22.10
N GLY A 973 10.08 30.82 -22.19
CA GLY A 973 11.12 30.37 -21.27
C GLY A 973 11.03 31.02 -19.90
N VAL A 974 10.70 32.31 -19.81
CA VAL A 974 10.60 33.02 -18.52
C VAL A 974 9.53 32.42 -17.59
N PRO A 975 8.26 32.22 -18.01
CA PRO A 975 7.26 31.57 -17.16
C PRO A 975 7.66 30.16 -16.73
N LEU A 976 8.21 29.36 -17.65
CA LEU A 976 8.67 28.00 -17.36
C LEU A 976 9.81 28.02 -16.32
N GLY A 977 10.76 28.93 -16.47
CA GLY A 977 11.88 29.14 -15.57
C GLY A 977 11.44 29.56 -14.17
N VAL A 978 10.58 30.58 -14.09
CA VAL A 978 10.11 31.16 -12.82
C VAL A 978 9.21 30.19 -12.06
N ILE A 979 8.26 29.54 -12.73
CA ILE A 979 7.35 28.58 -12.10
C ILE A 979 8.09 27.29 -11.72
N GLY A 980 8.95 26.78 -12.61
CA GLY A 980 9.80 25.63 -12.30
C GLY A 980 10.69 25.90 -11.09
N GLY A 981 11.32 27.08 -11.03
CA GLY A 981 12.12 27.52 -9.89
C GLY A 981 11.32 27.70 -8.60
N LEU A 982 10.08 28.22 -8.69
CA LEU A 982 9.19 28.34 -7.54
C LEU A 982 8.82 26.95 -6.97
N ILE A 983 8.44 26.00 -7.82
CA ILE A 983 8.10 24.65 -7.39
C ILE A 983 9.35 23.93 -6.86
N ALA A 984 10.52 24.10 -7.49
CA ALA A 984 11.79 23.58 -6.98
C ALA A 984 12.11 24.12 -5.58
N ALA A 985 11.85 25.41 -5.33
CA ALA A 985 12.07 26.03 -4.02
C ALA A 985 11.09 25.55 -2.94
N VAL A 986 9.84 25.23 -3.32
CA VAL A 986 8.82 24.67 -2.40
C VAL A 986 9.04 23.18 -2.14
N GLY A 987 9.57 22.46 -3.13
CA GLY A 987 9.63 21.00 -3.20
C GLY A 987 8.45 20.42 -3.99
N LEU A 988 8.72 19.46 -4.88
CA LEU A 988 7.71 18.88 -5.77
C LEU A 988 6.60 18.15 -5.00
N GLU A 989 6.98 17.31 -4.04
CA GLU A 989 6.04 16.52 -3.23
C GLU A 989 5.02 17.42 -2.52
N ARG A 990 5.53 18.45 -1.82
CA ARG A 990 4.70 19.43 -1.12
C ARG A 990 3.78 20.19 -2.08
N ALA A 991 4.29 20.61 -3.24
CA ALA A 991 3.50 21.32 -4.23
C ALA A 991 2.38 20.44 -4.81
N LEU A 992 2.65 19.17 -5.11
CA LEU A 992 1.66 18.21 -5.59
C LEU A 992 0.61 17.87 -4.52
N THR A 993 1.03 17.72 -3.26
CA THR A 993 0.12 17.47 -2.13
C THR A 993 -0.87 18.61 -1.97
N VAL A 994 -0.39 19.86 -1.88
CA VAL A 994 -1.26 21.05 -1.78
C VAL A 994 -2.18 21.18 -3.00
N TRP A 995 -1.67 20.88 -4.18
CA TRP A 995 -2.47 20.90 -5.40
C TRP A 995 -3.55 19.82 -5.39
N ASN A 996 -3.24 18.61 -4.94
CA ASN A 996 -4.20 17.51 -4.89
C ASN A 996 -5.24 17.69 -3.78
N ASP A 997 -4.89 18.24 -2.62
CA ASP A 997 -5.88 18.61 -1.58
C ASP A 997 -6.94 19.58 -2.10
N GLN A 998 -6.53 20.43 -3.03
CA GLN A 998 -7.36 21.43 -3.66
C GLN A 998 -8.14 20.92 -4.87
N MET A 999 -7.61 19.95 -5.61
CA MET A 999 -8.25 19.43 -6.82
C MET A 999 -9.03 18.13 -6.59
N ALA A 1000 -8.64 17.31 -5.61
CA ALA A 1000 -9.14 15.96 -5.30
C ALA A 1000 -9.20 15.06 -6.54
N LEU A 1001 -8.06 14.91 -7.23
CA LEU A 1001 -8.00 14.16 -8.48
C LEU A 1001 -7.30 12.83 -8.36
N LEU A 1002 -6.20 12.81 -7.61
CA LEU A 1002 -5.45 11.60 -7.29
C LEU A 1002 -5.83 11.11 -5.90
N PRO A 1003 -5.61 9.82 -5.58
CA PRO A 1003 -5.88 9.28 -4.26
C PRO A 1003 -5.30 10.15 -3.15
N TRP A 1004 -6.16 10.56 -2.23
CA TRP A 1004 -5.81 11.59 -1.24
C TRP A 1004 -4.77 11.07 -0.24
N GLY A 1005 -4.94 9.83 0.23
CA GLY A 1005 -4.02 9.19 1.18
C GLY A 1005 -2.63 8.93 0.60
N LEU A 1006 -2.50 8.84 -0.73
CA LEU A 1006 -1.21 8.57 -1.40
C LEU A 1006 -0.15 9.65 -1.07
N SER A 1007 -0.55 10.92 -0.97
CA SER A 1007 0.34 12.02 -0.55
C SER A 1007 0.75 12.02 0.93
N ARG A 1008 -0.04 11.36 1.78
CA ARG A 1008 0.11 11.39 3.24
C ARG A 1008 0.80 10.15 3.78
N ILE A 1009 0.67 9.04 3.07
CA ILE A 1009 1.19 7.74 3.48
C ILE A 1009 2.43 7.37 2.66
N LEU A 1010 2.37 7.46 1.33
CA LEU A 1010 3.41 6.91 0.44
C LEU A 1010 4.27 7.97 -0.26
N GLY A 1011 3.75 9.19 -0.39
CA GLY A 1011 4.32 10.26 -1.21
C GLY A 1011 3.98 10.11 -2.70
N ILE A 1012 3.44 11.17 -3.32
CA ILE A 1012 3.04 11.20 -4.74
C ILE A 1012 4.23 10.93 -5.66
N THR A 1013 5.36 11.58 -5.40
CA THR A 1013 6.53 11.48 -6.26
C THR A 1013 7.22 10.13 -6.17
N VAL A 1014 7.28 9.55 -4.96
CA VAL A 1014 7.87 8.24 -4.74
C VAL A 1014 7.01 7.15 -5.39
N TYR A 1015 5.72 7.12 -5.07
CA TYR A 1015 4.83 6.05 -5.51
C TYR A 1015 4.55 6.08 -7.02
N LEU A 1016 4.47 7.27 -7.63
CA LEU A 1016 4.30 7.40 -9.09
C LEU A 1016 5.63 7.46 -9.86
N GLY A 1017 6.77 7.29 -9.19
CA GLY A 1017 8.09 7.35 -9.82
C GLY A 1017 8.40 8.70 -10.50
N ILE A 1018 7.85 9.80 -10.00
CA ILE A 1018 8.06 11.14 -10.56
C ILE A 1018 9.40 11.69 -10.06
N PRO A 1019 10.36 12.03 -10.94
CA PRO A 1019 11.66 12.55 -10.53
C PRO A 1019 11.51 13.84 -9.69
N ALA A 1020 12.06 13.85 -8.47
CA ALA A 1020 12.01 15.01 -7.58
C ALA A 1020 12.64 16.27 -8.21
N ASP A 1021 13.63 16.09 -9.08
CA ASP A 1021 14.34 17.17 -9.81
C ASP A 1021 13.57 17.72 -11.02
N LEU A 1022 12.41 17.16 -11.37
CA LEU A 1022 11.61 17.60 -12.51
C LEU A 1022 11.36 19.12 -12.55
N PRO A 1023 11.06 19.82 -11.43
CA PRO A 1023 10.91 21.27 -11.42
C PRO A 1023 12.21 22.00 -11.73
N ALA A 1024 13.36 21.46 -11.30
CA ALA A 1024 14.67 22.01 -11.63
C ALA A 1024 14.97 21.84 -13.13
N TYR A 1025 14.68 20.68 -13.72
CA TYR A 1025 14.78 20.47 -15.17
C TYR A 1025 13.90 21.44 -15.95
N ALA A 1026 12.66 21.66 -15.49
CA ALA A 1026 11.78 22.68 -16.07
C ALA A 1026 12.38 24.09 -15.94
N ALA A 1027 12.95 24.43 -14.79
CA ALA A 1027 13.60 25.72 -14.57
C ALA A 1027 14.79 25.94 -15.52
N TYR A 1028 15.67 24.93 -15.65
CA TYR A 1028 16.82 24.95 -16.56
C TYR A 1028 16.39 25.01 -18.03
N ALA A 1029 15.36 24.26 -18.42
CA ALA A 1029 14.79 24.34 -19.77
C ALA A 1029 14.25 25.76 -20.05
N GLY A 1030 13.57 26.37 -19.07
CA GLY A 1030 13.12 27.76 -19.17
C GLY A 1030 14.25 28.77 -19.33
N LEU A 1031 15.34 28.61 -18.57
CA LEU A 1031 16.56 29.41 -18.70
C LEU A 1031 17.23 29.23 -20.07
N ALA A 1032 17.36 27.98 -20.54
CA ALA A 1032 17.95 27.66 -21.83
C ALA A 1032 17.13 28.24 -22.99
N LEU A 1033 15.79 28.10 -22.96
CA LEU A 1033 14.90 28.74 -23.93
C LEU A 1033 15.03 30.26 -23.93
N THR A 1034 15.19 30.85 -22.75
CA THR A 1034 15.41 32.30 -22.59
C THR A 1034 16.75 32.73 -23.18
N ALA A 1035 17.85 32.04 -22.86
CA ALA A 1035 19.18 32.33 -23.38
C ALA A 1035 19.24 32.16 -24.91
N CYS A 1036 18.76 31.04 -25.44
CA CYS A 1036 18.63 30.80 -26.89
C CYS A 1036 17.77 31.88 -27.55
N GLY A 1037 16.67 32.26 -26.92
CA GLY A 1037 15.79 33.31 -27.39
C GLY A 1037 16.49 34.68 -27.48
N LEU A 1038 17.27 35.04 -26.46
CA LEU A 1038 18.08 36.26 -26.44
C LEU A 1038 19.17 36.21 -27.52
N LEU A 1039 19.90 35.10 -27.67
CA LEU A 1039 20.91 34.91 -28.71
C LEU A 1039 20.35 35.05 -30.13
N LEU A 1040 19.18 34.43 -30.39
CA LEU A 1040 18.47 34.57 -31.67
C LEU A 1040 17.96 36.00 -31.92
N SER A 1041 17.91 36.82 -30.88
CA SER A 1041 17.48 38.21 -30.94
C SER A 1041 18.65 39.20 -31.15
N ILE A 1042 19.91 38.75 -31.02
CA ILE A 1042 21.12 39.53 -31.24
C ILE A 1042 21.47 39.54 -32.75
N GLY A 1043 21.54 40.74 -33.35
CA GLY A 1043 21.92 40.94 -34.75
C GLY A 1043 21.65 42.36 -35.27
N ARG A 1044 22.56 42.89 -36.11
CA ARG A 1044 22.57 44.28 -36.62
C ARG A 1044 21.23 44.66 -37.29
N THR A 1045 20.58 45.69 -36.74
CA THR A 1045 19.55 46.47 -37.43
C THR A 1045 20.18 47.11 -38.68
N ARG A 1046 19.68 46.81 -39.88
CA ARG A 1046 19.99 47.63 -41.06
C ARG A 1046 19.46 49.05 -40.82
N PRO A 1047 20.27 50.09 -41.05
CA PRO A 1047 19.80 51.47 -40.93
C PRO A 1047 18.67 51.72 -41.95
N PRO A 1048 17.77 52.68 -41.69
CA PRO A 1048 16.71 53.02 -42.62
C PRO A 1048 17.34 53.51 -43.93
N ARG A 1049 16.88 52.95 -45.06
CA ARG A 1049 17.21 53.49 -46.39
C ARG A 1049 16.58 54.89 -46.47
N GLU A 1050 17.38 55.93 -46.33
CA GLU A 1050 16.99 57.29 -46.70
C GLU A 1050 16.54 57.27 -48.16
N ARG A 1051 15.26 57.58 -48.39
CA ARG A 1051 14.78 57.98 -49.70
C ARG A 1051 15.28 59.40 -49.94
N LYS A 1052 16.31 59.57 -50.77
CA LYS A 1052 16.57 60.84 -51.43
C LYS A 1052 15.32 61.24 -52.21
N GLY A 1053 14.64 62.28 -51.74
CA GLY A 1053 13.62 62.98 -52.51
C GLY A 1053 14.32 63.92 -53.49
N THR A 1054 14.17 63.66 -54.78
CA THR A 1054 14.43 64.64 -55.83
C THR A 1054 13.11 65.34 -56.15
N PHE A 1055 12.99 66.60 -55.76
CA PHE A 1055 12.13 67.58 -56.43
C PHE A 1055 12.96 68.24 -57.54
N PRO A 1056 12.46 68.40 -58.77
CA PRO A 1056 13.03 69.34 -59.72
C PRO A 1056 12.39 70.72 -59.52
N SER A 1057 13.24 71.73 -59.38
CA SER A 1057 12.91 73.14 -59.59
C SER A 1057 12.78 73.40 -61.09
N LEU A 1058 11.85 74.28 -61.44
CA LEU A 1058 11.66 74.87 -62.76
C LEU A 1058 12.81 75.81 -63.14
N CYS A 1059 12.92 76.02 -64.47
CA CYS A 1059 13.80 76.91 -65.24
C CYS A 1059 15.21 76.35 -65.55
N ASP A 1060 15.44 75.87 -66.77
CA ASP A 1060 15.79 76.72 -67.90
C ASP A 1060 15.65 76.01 -69.26
N VAL A 1061 15.51 76.85 -70.28
CA VAL A 1061 15.17 76.63 -71.67
C VAL A 1061 16.37 76.14 -72.48
N GLU A 1062 16.13 75.29 -73.47
CA GLU A 1062 16.73 75.26 -74.83
C GLU A 1062 17.06 73.85 -75.35
N GLY A 1063 16.77 73.63 -76.65
CA GLY A 1063 17.61 72.75 -77.48
C GLY A 1063 17.02 71.41 -77.93
N ALA A 1064 15.97 71.48 -78.75
CA ALA A 1064 15.84 70.82 -80.05
C ALA A 1064 16.66 69.54 -80.41
N LEU A 1065 15.91 68.59 -81.01
CA LEU A 1065 16.25 67.68 -82.14
C LEU A 1065 16.85 66.27 -81.89
N LEU A 1066 15.98 65.27 -82.13
CA LEU A 1066 16.10 64.13 -83.06
C LEU A 1066 17.44 63.37 -83.18
N ASN A 1067 17.45 62.08 -82.82
CA ASN A 1067 17.28 60.95 -83.77
C ASN A 1067 17.57 59.57 -83.15
N ALA A 1068 16.82 58.58 -83.66
CA ALA A 1068 16.89 57.12 -83.53
C ALA A 1068 16.27 56.48 -82.27
#